data_AF-A0A496LFG3-F1
#
_entry.id   AF-A0A496LFG3-F1
#
_cell.length_a   1.000
_cell.length_b   1.000
_cell.length_c   1.000
_cell.angle_alpha   90.00
_cell.angle_beta   90.00
_cell.angle_gamma   90.00
#
_symmetry.space_group_name_H-M   'P 1'
#
loop_
_entity.id
_entity.type
_entity.pdbx_description
1 polymer ?
#
loop_
_entity_poly.entity_id
_entity_poly.type
_entity_poly.pdbx_seq_one_letter_code
_entity_poly.pdbx_strand_id
1 'polypeptide(L)'
;MQQLRSTVSPSVIARWEEDQFSPLNDPAGDNYHHYRGSDYDAQQLSILDRYKYYNGVEGNSADASTTGETFATSASSLPDVEDINQDNTLNEYEKYFQYKISFHRGSDMEIGQNFIVDKREFEAELANGKKDKVTWYQYKIPIKSYQKRVGNIRDFKSIRFMRLFLTNFSQEITLRFASLELVRGDWRTYNLPLYASSTPPATNGSMNVGSVNIEENDAKKPVNYVLPPGITRQTDPGQPQLRQQNEQAMSIKVFDLAPADARGVYKKMNFDFRQYRRLQMFTHAEKMLEDIGTLNDYEVSVFIRIGSDLTNNYYEYEIPLKLTPEGHYSNYTEEGRAAVWQADNMFDFPLEYFSNIKKQRNRAKNSDRNITLLKPYSQPSPGNQQHIVTIVGNPNLGEIDMMMIGVRNKAGSKRSAEVWVNELRLTDFDEDSGIAAMGNVLLTLSDFANVNVAGRYETTGFGGIEQNIKSRRLDNLYQFNTATTVQLGKLFPGTNNKINLPVYYSYSIENLRPKYSPLDGDLLLKDALDTYKKQEEKDSLLMLSETKTVTESFNVTGARVDVRGKRPQLYDPANITLNYAYQKSSTLSPEVERNANISHQASINYDFNTQPQTWEPFRNTKAFEKPTWAIIRDFAINYSPSRLGLSVNMSRVYSETQLRDLEGSMMINRYDPYNPLISSSKNFVWGRNFVLVWDLTKNLKLNFQSATNSRIDETRFAPVNRRFFPNEYEDWKDTVMMSLRHLGSPLTYQQTLNVSYTAPFNKIGLLDWIAADASYNAQYTWNRGAEPRAGIYLGNNIANNTQWQFNGSLKMETLYNKVKYLKEVNQKFSQRSRNTFKEKSIDQKLAVTTDTVEIRHGLNTDLLKVDALSSNGRRIKPLFKVKDKNTIIATTSLRDSVTFTITTVDPNSVKKISPKDIGAFTARFLMMVRSAQITYQ
;
A
#
# COMPACT_ATOMS: atom_id res chain seq x y z
N MET A 1 24.92 55.43 31.97
CA MET A 1 24.49 55.74 33.36
C MET A 1 24.97 57.10 33.88
N GLN A 2 26.26 57.37 34.06
CA GLN A 2 26.72 58.68 34.57
C GLN A 2 26.33 59.87 33.66
N GLN A 3 26.37 59.70 32.33
CA GLN A 3 25.88 60.70 31.38
C GLN A 3 24.35 60.90 31.43
N LEU A 4 23.57 59.86 31.73
CA LEU A 4 22.11 59.97 31.88
C LEU A 4 21.75 60.79 33.12
N ARG A 5 22.45 60.53 34.23
CA ARG A 5 22.29 61.27 35.50
C ARG A 5 22.73 62.73 35.40
N SER A 6 23.58 63.11 34.45
CA SER A 6 23.99 64.51 34.25
C SER A 6 23.07 65.29 33.30
N THR A 7 22.22 64.61 32.53
CA THR A 7 21.41 65.23 31.46
C THR A 7 19.94 65.39 31.84
N VAL A 8 19.48 64.63 32.85
CA VAL A 8 18.09 64.51 33.26
C VAL A 8 17.86 65.23 34.59
N SER A 9 16.68 65.82 34.80
CA SER A 9 16.40 66.58 36.03
C SER A 9 16.46 65.69 37.28
N PRO A 10 16.87 66.22 38.45
CA PRO A 10 16.91 65.45 39.69
C PRO A 10 15.58 64.79 40.06
N SER A 11 14.46 65.43 39.73
CA SER A 11 13.10 64.89 39.95
C SER A 11 12.75 63.69 39.06
N VAL A 12 13.31 63.60 37.86
CA VAL A 12 13.13 62.44 36.97
C VAL A 12 14.06 61.32 37.39
N ILE A 13 15.27 61.64 37.84
CA ILE A 13 16.21 60.65 38.39
C ILE A 13 15.61 59.98 39.63
N ALA A 14 15.05 60.74 40.57
CA ALA A 14 14.40 60.18 41.76
C ALA A 14 13.25 59.22 41.40
N ARG A 15 12.41 59.59 40.42
CA ARG A 15 11.34 58.72 39.93
C ARG A 15 11.87 57.47 39.23
N TRP A 16 12.94 57.58 38.46
CA TRP A 16 13.55 56.43 37.79
C TRP A 16 14.24 55.49 38.78
N GLU A 17 14.74 55.98 39.90
CA GLU A 17 15.27 55.12 40.95
C GLU A 17 14.18 54.25 41.59
N GLU A 18 12.94 54.75 41.67
CA GLU A 18 11.78 54.02 42.20
C GLU A 18 11.10 53.11 41.17
N ASP A 19 11.23 53.40 39.86
CA ASP A 19 10.61 52.65 38.77
C ASP A 19 11.53 51.51 38.29
N GLN A 20 11.08 50.26 38.47
CA GLN A 20 11.81 49.05 38.07
C GLN A 20 12.06 48.98 36.56
N PHE A 21 11.19 49.56 35.74
CA PHE A 21 11.29 49.55 34.27
C PHE A 21 11.93 50.82 33.72
N SER A 22 12.54 51.62 34.59
CA SER A 22 13.21 52.84 34.17
C SER A 22 14.53 52.51 33.45
N PRO A 23 15.04 53.41 32.58
CA PRO A 23 16.36 53.24 31.98
C PRO A 23 17.53 53.15 32.99
N LEU A 24 17.30 53.46 34.28
CA LEU A 24 18.32 53.29 35.33
C LEU A 24 18.35 51.87 35.89
N ASN A 25 17.19 51.22 36.00
CA ASN A 25 17.02 49.91 36.61
C ASN A 25 16.89 48.78 35.56
N ASP A 26 16.41 49.12 34.37
CA ASP A 26 16.34 48.27 33.17
C ASP A 26 16.97 48.99 31.96
N PRO A 27 18.31 48.98 31.83
CA PRO A 27 18.99 49.64 30.72
C PRO A 27 18.71 49.02 29.35
N ALA A 28 18.37 47.73 29.29
CA ALA A 28 18.09 46.99 28.06
C ALA A 28 16.62 47.10 27.63
N GLY A 29 15.72 47.40 28.58
CA GLY A 29 14.29 47.59 28.34
C GLY A 29 13.56 46.28 28.09
N ASP A 30 14.11 45.16 28.56
CA ASP A 30 13.67 43.80 28.28
C ASP A 30 13.11 43.06 29.49
N ASN A 31 12.98 43.72 30.65
CA ASN A 31 12.36 43.13 31.83
C ASN A 31 10.91 42.73 31.57
N TYR A 32 10.61 41.49 31.93
CA TYR A 32 9.27 40.93 31.92
C TYR A 32 8.49 41.29 33.18
N HIS A 33 7.19 41.59 33.03
CA HIS A 33 6.27 41.63 34.15
C HIS A 33 4.92 40.99 33.83
N HIS A 34 4.44 40.14 34.73
CA HIS A 34 3.17 39.44 34.55
C HIS A 34 1.99 40.41 34.76
N TYR A 35 1.01 40.40 33.85
CA TYR A 35 -0.13 41.34 33.82
C TYR A 35 -1.04 41.27 35.07
N ARG A 36 -0.94 40.18 35.85
CA ARG A 36 -1.68 39.95 37.12
C ARG A 36 -0.82 40.13 38.38
N GLY A 37 0.34 40.79 38.30
CA GLY A 37 1.16 41.04 39.49
C GLY A 37 0.37 41.72 40.60
N SER A 38 0.59 41.30 41.85
CA SER A 38 -0.10 41.83 43.02
C SER A 38 0.18 43.33 43.28
N ASP A 39 1.34 43.81 42.83
CA ASP A 39 1.74 45.22 42.80
C ASP A 39 0.88 46.03 41.80
N TYR A 40 0.58 45.49 40.62
CA TYR A 40 -0.29 46.12 39.62
C TYR A 40 -1.75 46.16 40.09
N ASP A 41 -2.18 45.17 40.88
CA ASP A 41 -3.47 45.15 41.57
C ASP A 41 -3.54 46.24 42.64
N ALA A 42 -2.50 46.39 43.48
CA ALA A 42 -2.42 47.44 44.48
C ALA A 42 -2.45 48.84 43.86
N GLN A 43 -1.83 49.02 42.69
CA GLN A 43 -1.82 50.28 41.93
C GLN A 43 -3.09 50.51 41.09
N GLN A 44 -3.99 49.54 40.99
CA GLN A 44 -5.22 49.60 40.18
C GLN A 44 -4.98 50.00 38.71
N LEU A 45 -3.92 49.47 38.11
CA LEU A 45 -3.53 49.79 36.73
C LEU A 45 -4.60 49.37 35.70
N SER A 46 -4.69 50.14 34.61
CA SER A 46 -5.58 49.84 33.49
C SER A 46 -5.14 48.57 32.76
N ILE A 47 -6.04 47.95 31.97
CA ILE A 47 -5.71 46.74 31.22
C ILE A 47 -4.53 46.99 30.26
N LEU A 48 -4.48 48.12 29.56
CA LEU A 48 -3.39 48.41 28.63
C LEU A 48 -2.05 48.58 29.35
N ASP A 49 -2.05 49.29 30.49
CA ASP A 49 -0.83 49.50 31.28
C ASP A 49 -0.27 48.18 31.82
N ARG A 50 -1.14 47.24 32.21
CA ARG A 50 -0.73 45.91 32.71
C ARG A 50 -0.01 45.06 31.68
N TYR A 51 -0.33 45.21 30.40
CA TYR A 51 0.31 44.44 29.33
C TYR A 51 1.56 45.12 28.75
N LYS A 52 1.92 46.32 29.23
CA LYS A 52 3.02 47.13 28.68
C LYS A 52 4.37 46.41 28.69
N TYR A 53 4.66 45.64 29.73
CA TYR A 53 5.94 44.92 29.92
C TYR A 53 5.79 43.39 29.82
N TYR A 54 4.64 42.89 29.35
CA TYR A 54 4.39 41.45 29.27
C TYR A 54 5.21 40.74 28.18
N ASN A 55 5.66 41.47 27.16
CA ASN A 55 6.46 40.91 26.06
C ASN A 55 7.98 41.01 26.29
N GLY A 56 8.43 41.36 27.51
CA GLY A 56 9.84 41.34 27.88
C GLY A 56 10.43 39.92 27.83
N VAL A 57 11.75 39.81 27.64
CA VAL A 57 12.47 38.52 27.55
C VAL A 57 13.21 38.17 28.84
N GLU A 58 13.60 39.15 29.66
CA GLU A 58 14.27 38.88 30.93
C GLU A 58 13.25 38.51 32.02
N GLY A 59 13.28 37.24 32.45
CA GLY A 59 12.42 36.73 33.53
C GLY A 59 11.06 36.18 33.09
N ASN A 60 10.77 36.11 31.79
CA ASN A 60 9.50 35.64 31.24
C ASN A 60 9.26 34.11 31.34
N SER A 61 10.30 33.36 31.74
CA SER A 61 10.31 31.91 31.88
C SER A 61 10.71 31.44 33.29
N ALA A 62 10.63 32.35 34.27
CA ALA A 62 10.97 32.06 35.66
C ALA A 62 10.05 30.99 36.27
N ASP A 63 10.62 30.12 37.13
CA ASP A 63 9.87 29.11 37.87
C ASP A 63 8.95 29.79 38.91
N ALA A 64 7.79 29.19 39.17
CA ALA A 64 6.75 29.75 40.04
C ALA A 64 7.23 29.99 41.49
N SER A 65 8.27 29.28 41.94
CA SER A 65 8.88 29.51 43.25
C SER A 65 9.69 30.80 43.36
N THR A 66 9.98 31.47 42.24
CA THR A 66 10.95 32.57 42.16
C THR A 66 10.30 33.95 42.24
N THR A 67 8.99 34.05 41.97
CA THR A 67 8.29 35.33 41.76
C THR A 67 7.45 35.81 42.93
N GLY A 68 7.38 35.04 44.03
CA GLY A 68 6.65 35.43 45.25
C GLY A 68 5.11 35.44 45.12
N GLU A 69 4.59 35.19 43.91
CA GLU A 69 3.17 35.09 43.60
C GLU A 69 2.62 33.69 43.89
N THR A 70 1.33 33.59 44.19
CA THR A 70 0.68 32.28 44.51
C THR A 70 0.34 31.46 43.26
N PHE A 71 0.72 31.92 42.07
CA PHE A 71 0.41 31.32 40.78
C PHE A 71 1.61 31.43 39.84
N ALA A 72 1.67 30.58 38.81
CA ALA A 72 2.73 30.65 37.82
C ALA A 72 2.62 31.95 37.01
N THR A 73 3.73 32.70 36.97
CA THR A 73 3.84 33.99 36.29
C THR A 73 4.66 33.91 35.00
N SER A 74 5.11 32.73 34.58
CA SER A 74 5.86 32.54 33.34
C SER A 74 4.95 32.75 32.12
N ALA A 75 5.39 33.56 31.15
CA ALA A 75 4.74 33.69 29.85
C ALA A 75 5.05 32.51 28.91
N SER A 76 6.23 31.91 29.04
CA SER A 76 6.70 30.76 28.26
C SER A 76 7.56 29.84 29.12
N SER A 77 7.60 28.55 28.82
CA SER A 77 8.57 27.61 29.41
C SER A 77 9.78 27.35 28.49
N LEU A 78 9.80 27.98 27.32
CA LEU A 78 10.87 27.87 26.32
C LEU A 78 11.81 29.07 26.46
N PRO A 79 13.12 28.89 26.19
CA PRO A 79 14.04 30.01 26.08
C PRO A 79 13.67 30.87 24.85
N ASP A 80 13.86 32.18 24.97
CA ASP A 80 13.77 33.08 23.82
C ASP A 80 15.01 32.88 22.93
N VAL A 81 14.77 32.41 21.71
CA VAL A 81 15.81 32.14 20.70
C VAL A 81 15.59 33.01 19.47
N GLU A 82 16.66 33.27 18.72
CA GLU A 82 16.60 34.03 17.46
C GLU A 82 16.06 33.20 16.27
N ASP A 83 15.74 31.93 16.49
CA ASP A 83 15.15 31.01 15.51
C ASP A 83 13.63 30.89 15.69
N ILE A 84 12.89 31.69 14.90
CA ILE A 84 11.43 31.78 14.98
C ILE A 84 10.74 30.51 14.46
N ASN A 85 11.29 29.84 13.43
CA ASN A 85 10.67 28.67 12.81
C ASN A 85 11.25 27.33 13.28
N GLN A 86 12.17 27.35 14.24
CA GLN A 86 12.76 26.18 14.89
C GLN A 86 13.45 25.23 13.88
N ASP A 87 14.07 25.79 12.83
CA ASP A 87 14.82 25.01 11.84
C ASP A 87 16.30 24.77 12.24
N ASN A 88 16.67 25.21 13.45
CA ASN A 88 18.02 25.18 14.03
C ASN A 88 19.05 26.02 13.25
N THR A 89 18.58 26.97 12.45
CA THR A 89 19.45 27.89 11.69
C THR A 89 18.99 29.33 11.81
N LEU A 90 19.94 30.26 11.86
CA LEU A 90 19.63 31.69 11.82
C LEU A 90 19.43 32.14 10.37
N ASN A 91 18.25 32.66 10.07
CA ASN A 91 17.91 33.17 8.74
C ASN A 91 18.26 34.68 8.62
N GLU A 92 19.53 35.00 8.34
CA GLU A 92 20.04 36.40 8.31
C GLU A 92 19.67 37.21 7.04
N TYR A 93 19.02 36.58 6.05
CA TYR A 93 18.75 37.24 4.76
C TYR A 93 17.45 38.06 4.78
N GLU A 94 17.57 39.37 4.63
CA GLU A 94 16.42 40.28 4.46
C GLU A 94 15.93 40.32 3.00
N LYS A 95 14.99 39.43 2.67
CA LYS A 95 14.34 39.37 1.34
C LYS A 95 12.83 39.25 1.50
N TYR A 96 12.09 40.32 1.20
CA TYR A 96 10.64 40.37 1.48
C TYR A 96 9.86 41.25 0.50
N PHE A 97 8.55 41.03 0.50
CA PHE A 97 7.56 41.92 -0.09
C PHE A 97 6.94 42.77 1.00
N GLN A 98 6.81 44.08 0.76
CA GLN A 98 6.31 45.03 1.74
C GLN A 98 4.94 45.57 1.33
N TYR A 99 4.03 45.57 2.30
CA TYR A 99 2.70 46.16 2.19
C TYR A 99 2.61 47.34 3.15
N LYS A 100 2.22 48.52 2.63
CA LYS A 100 2.04 49.73 3.46
C LYS A 100 0.55 50.00 3.64
N ILE A 101 0.11 50.10 4.89
CA ILE A 101 -1.25 50.47 5.28
C ILE A 101 -1.18 51.83 5.98
N SER A 102 -2.02 52.77 5.55
CA SER A 102 -2.15 54.10 6.15
C SER A 102 -3.23 54.13 7.23
N PHE A 103 -3.07 54.93 8.27
CA PHE A 103 -4.06 55.09 9.35
C PHE A 103 -4.46 56.56 9.56
N HIS A 104 -4.61 57.31 8.47
CA HIS A 104 -5.08 58.70 8.51
C HIS A 104 -6.60 58.76 8.49
N ARG A 105 -7.20 59.10 9.64
CA ARG A 105 -8.66 59.28 9.77
C ARG A 105 -9.14 60.45 8.91
N GLY A 106 -10.21 60.24 8.14
CA GLY A 106 -10.86 61.27 7.33
C GLY A 106 -10.36 61.41 5.88
N SER A 107 -9.21 60.81 5.52
CA SER A 107 -8.72 60.80 4.14
C SER A 107 -8.56 59.38 3.57
N ASP A 108 -7.86 58.50 4.30
CA ASP A 108 -7.36 57.23 3.75
C ASP A 108 -8.12 56.00 4.28
N MET A 109 -9.14 56.22 5.11
CA MET A 109 -9.92 55.18 5.80
C MET A 109 -11.35 55.04 5.22
N GLU A 110 -11.44 55.06 3.89
CA GLU A 110 -12.70 54.90 3.14
C GLU A 110 -12.70 53.60 2.30
N ILE A 111 -13.89 53.06 2.02
CA ILE A 111 -14.06 51.85 1.21
C ILE A 111 -13.49 52.08 -0.19
N GLY A 112 -12.72 51.11 -0.70
CA GLY A 112 -12.05 51.18 -2.02
C GLY A 112 -10.61 51.67 -1.94
N GLN A 113 -10.24 52.36 -0.86
CA GLN A 113 -8.87 52.85 -0.65
C GLN A 113 -8.14 52.01 0.41
N ASN A 114 -6.80 52.05 0.36
CA ASN A 114 -5.95 51.50 1.44
C ASN A 114 -6.26 50.03 1.81
N PHE A 115 -6.69 49.23 0.82
CA PHE A 115 -7.12 47.83 0.95
C PHE A 115 -8.39 47.60 1.80
N ILE A 116 -9.16 48.65 2.11
CA ILE A 116 -10.42 48.53 2.83
C ILE A 116 -11.52 48.10 1.84
N VAL A 117 -12.09 46.93 2.08
CA VAL A 117 -13.18 46.38 1.26
C VAL A 117 -14.56 46.64 1.86
N ASP A 118 -14.63 46.81 3.19
CA ASP A 118 -15.86 47.07 3.91
C ASP A 118 -15.59 47.82 5.22
N LYS A 119 -16.60 48.54 5.73
CA LYS A 119 -16.59 49.16 7.05
C LYS A 119 -17.95 49.04 7.73
N ARG A 120 -17.97 48.63 8.99
CA ARG A 120 -19.18 48.47 9.79
C ARG A 120 -19.13 49.34 11.03
N GLU A 121 -20.12 50.21 11.18
CA GLU A 121 -20.29 51.02 12.37
C GLU A 121 -21.38 50.41 13.25
N PHE A 122 -21.12 50.29 14.55
CA PHE A 122 -22.12 49.84 15.53
C PHE A 122 -21.95 50.57 16.86
N GLU A 123 -23.04 50.72 17.60
CA GLU A 123 -23.01 51.25 18.97
C GLU A 123 -22.82 50.10 19.95
N ALA A 124 -21.68 50.08 20.63
CA ALA A 124 -21.31 49.09 21.62
C ALA A 124 -21.72 49.56 23.02
N GLU A 125 -22.37 48.70 23.81
CA GLU A 125 -22.58 48.93 25.23
C GLU A 125 -21.34 48.46 26.01
N LEU A 126 -20.65 49.40 26.66
CA LEU A 126 -19.47 49.15 27.47
C LEU A 126 -19.88 48.63 28.86
N ALA A 127 -18.97 47.92 29.53
CA ALA A 127 -19.21 47.37 30.88
C ALA A 127 -19.54 48.44 31.95
N ASN A 128 -19.27 49.72 31.67
CA ASN A 128 -19.63 50.85 32.51
C ASN A 128 -21.04 51.42 32.21
N GLY A 129 -21.83 50.76 31.35
CA GLY A 129 -23.18 51.17 30.94
C GLY A 129 -23.22 52.30 29.90
N LYS A 130 -22.09 52.80 29.41
CA LYS A 130 -22.04 53.81 28.34
C LYS A 130 -22.12 53.15 26.98
N LYS A 131 -22.77 53.82 26.01
CA LYS A 131 -22.72 53.44 24.60
C LYS A 131 -21.63 54.22 23.88
N ASP A 132 -20.80 53.54 23.12
CA ASP A 132 -19.75 54.15 22.30
C ASP A 132 -19.83 53.66 20.86
N LYS A 133 -19.47 54.52 19.91
CA LYS A 133 -19.53 54.21 18.48
C LYS A 133 -18.22 53.55 18.07
N VAL A 134 -18.30 52.29 17.65
CA VAL A 134 -17.14 51.50 17.23
C VAL A 134 -17.26 51.20 15.74
N THR A 135 -16.15 51.39 15.02
CA THR A 135 -16.06 51.07 13.58
C THR A 135 -15.10 49.92 13.38
N TRP A 136 -15.58 48.85 12.74
CA TRP A 136 -14.77 47.74 12.25
C TRP A 136 -14.44 47.96 10.78
N TYR A 137 -13.14 47.90 10.46
CA TYR A 137 -12.64 48.01 9.09
C TYR A 137 -12.16 46.65 8.61
N GLN A 138 -12.64 46.21 7.44
CA GLN A 138 -12.19 44.98 6.81
C GLN A 138 -11.10 45.29 5.78
N TYR A 139 -9.87 44.90 6.10
CA TYR A 139 -8.73 45.01 5.19
C TYR A 139 -8.52 43.70 4.41
N LYS A 140 -8.45 43.78 3.08
CA LYS A 140 -8.16 42.63 2.21
C LYS A 140 -7.00 42.97 1.28
N ILE A 141 -5.80 42.50 1.64
CA ILE A 141 -4.56 42.84 0.94
C ILE A 141 -4.24 41.75 -0.10
N PRO A 142 -4.24 42.08 -1.41
CA PRO A 142 -3.83 41.13 -2.43
C PRO A 142 -2.32 40.91 -2.37
N ILE A 143 -1.90 39.71 -1.98
CA ILE A 143 -0.48 39.41 -1.77
C ILE A 143 0.39 39.67 -3.02
N LYS A 144 -0.14 39.53 -4.24
CA LYS A 144 0.64 39.80 -5.46
C LYS A 144 0.86 41.30 -5.73
N SER A 145 0.11 42.19 -5.07
CA SER A 145 0.13 43.63 -5.29
C SER A 145 0.99 44.35 -4.24
N TYR A 146 2.25 43.95 -4.10
CA TYR A 146 3.19 44.57 -3.16
C TYR A 146 3.67 45.95 -3.63
N GLN A 147 3.86 46.89 -2.71
CA GLN A 147 4.36 48.24 -3.04
C GLN A 147 5.89 48.29 -3.17
N LYS A 148 6.61 47.46 -2.42
CA LYS A 148 8.08 47.41 -2.45
C LYS A 148 8.59 45.99 -2.34
N ARG A 149 9.64 45.69 -3.11
CA ARG A 149 10.40 44.44 -3.06
C ARG A 149 11.80 44.73 -2.54
N VAL A 150 12.20 44.04 -1.49
CA VAL A 150 13.53 44.20 -0.87
C VAL A 150 14.33 42.92 -1.07
N GLY A 151 15.60 43.06 -1.47
CA GLY A 151 16.49 41.96 -1.79
C GLY A 151 16.12 41.21 -3.09
N ASN A 152 16.70 40.02 -3.26
CA ASN A 152 16.58 39.21 -4.48
C ASN A 152 15.43 38.18 -4.43
N ILE A 153 14.30 38.50 -3.80
CA ILE A 153 13.10 37.66 -3.83
C ILE A 153 12.42 37.73 -5.20
N ARG A 154 12.04 36.59 -5.78
CA ARG A 154 11.48 36.53 -7.15
C ARG A 154 9.98 36.25 -7.17
N ASP A 155 9.52 35.32 -6.33
CA ASP A 155 8.14 34.86 -6.31
C ASP A 155 7.69 34.51 -4.88
N PHE A 156 6.43 34.10 -4.75
CA PHE A 156 5.80 33.72 -3.48
C PHE A 156 5.91 32.22 -3.17
N LYS A 157 6.82 31.47 -3.80
CA LYS A 157 6.91 30.01 -3.59
C LYS A 157 7.48 29.63 -2.23
N SER A 158 8.30 30.49 -1.63
CA SER A 158 8.99 30.24 -0.36
C SER A 158 8.91 31.49 0.53
N ILE A 159 7.74 31.69 1.14
CA ILE A 159 7.51 32.71 2.17
C ILE A 159 7.44 32.00 3.52
N ARG A 160 8.32 32.37 4.46
CA ARG A 160 8.45 31.71 5.77
C ARG A 160 7.98 32.58 6.93
N PHE A 161 8.17 33.89 6.83
CA PHE A 161 7.92 34.83 7.92
C PHE A 161 7.02 35.96 7.46
N MET A 162 6.20 36.47 8.38
CA MET A 162 5.41 37.68 8.24
C MET A 162 5.79 38.63 9.38
N ARG A 163 6.20 39.86 9.04
CA ARG A 163 6.58 40.89 10.03
C ARG A 163 5.65 42.09 9.89
N LEU A 164 4.96 42.43 10.97
CA LEU A 164 4.16 43.64 11.09
C LEU A 164 4.95 44.64 11.94
N PHE A 165 5.03 45.88 11.51
CA PHE A 165 5.68 46.94 12.27
C PHE A 165 4.94 48.27 12.07
N LEU A 166 4.90 49.06 13.14
CA LEU A 166 4.23 50.36 13.18
C LEU A 166 5.29 51.45 13.17
N THR A 167 5.06 52.51 12.39
CA THR A 167 6.00 53.62 12.25
C THR A 167 5.25 54.92 11.95
N ASN A 168 5.87 56.06 12.28
CA ASN A 168 5.35 57.41 12.01
C ASN A 168 4.02 57.76 12.69
N PHE A 169 3.78 57.25 13.90
CA PHE A 169 2.68 57.72 14.75
C PHE A 169 3.17 58.85 15.67
N SER A 170 2.41 59.95 15.75
CA SER A 170 2.71 61.09 16.63
C SER A 170 2.21 60.89 18.07
N GLN A 171 1.35 59.88 18.28
CA GLN A 171 0.74 59.54 19.56
C GLN A 171 0.72 58.01 19.72
N GLU A 172 0.55 57.55 20.95
CA GLU A 172 0.36 56.14 21.24
C GLU A 172 -0.86 55.58 20.49
N ILE A 173 -0.70 54.42 19.86
CA ILE A 173 -1.78 53.77 19.11
C ILE A 173 -1.91 52.30 19.49
N THR A 174 -3.15 51.85 19.65
CA THR A 174 -3.49 50.44 19.87
C THR A 174 -4.29 49.94 18.68
N LEU A 175 -3.76 48.95 17.97
CA LEU A 175 -4.49 48.23 16.93
C LEU A 175 -5.08 46.94 17.51
N ARG A 176 -6.38 46.73 17.32
CA ARG A 176 -7.08 45.51 17.72
C ARG A 176 -7.55 44.80 16.47
N PHE A 177 -7.04 43.60 16.24
CA PHE A 177 -7.46 42.73 15.14
C PHE A 177 -8.52 41.77 15.67
N ALA A 178 -9.74 41.83 15.13
CA ALA A 178 -10.76 40.82 15.41
C ALA A 178 -10.34 39.46 14.83
N SER A 179 -9.86 39.48 13.60
CA SER A 179 -9.21 38.35 12.92
C SER A 179 -8.06 38.88 12.06
N LEU A 180 -7.00 38.08 11.94
CA LEU A 180 -5.89 38.33 11.02
C LEU A 180 -5.58 37.01 10.32
N GLU A 181 -5.93 36.91 9.05
CA GLU A 181 -5.93 35.63 8.33
C GLU A 181 -5.19 35.72 6.99
N LEU A 182 -4.55 34.60 6.62
CA LEU A 182 -4.04 34.38 5.27
C LEU A 182 -5.01 33.50 4.50
N VAL A 183 -5.84 34.13 3.67
CA VAL A 183 -6.88 33.45 2.91
C VAL A 183 -6.33 32.96 1.56
N ARG A 184 -6.59 31.68 1.25
CA ARG A 184 -6.24 31.06 -0.03
C ARG A 184 -7.50 30.75 -0.83
N GLY A 185 -7.52 31.17 -2.09
CA GLY A 185 -8.53 30.72 -3.06
C GLY A 185 -8.12 29.43 -3.77
N ASP A 186 -9.11 28.59 -4.08
CA ASP A 186 -8.95 27.42 -4.97
C ASP A 186 -8.85 27.81 -6.45
N TRP A 187 -9.51 28.91 -6.80
CA TRP A 187 -9.54 29.46 -8.14
C TRP A 187 -8.29 30.30 -8.40
N ARG A 188 -7.69 30.11 -9.57
CA ARG A 188 -6.45 30.79 -9.97
C ARG A 188 -6.74 31.77 -11.10
N THR A 189 -6.20 32.97 -11.00
CA THR A 189 -6.23 33.96 -12.09
C THR A 189 -5.56 33.40 -13.34
N TYR A 190 -6.25 33.47 -14.48
CA TYR A 190 -5.68 33.18 -15.79
C TYR A 190 -5.04 34.44 -16.36
N ASN A 191 -3.73 34.40 -16.61
CA ASN A 191 -2.94 35.58 -17.01
C ASN A 191 -2.65 35.66 -18.51
N LEU A 192 -3.06 34.65 -19.28
CA LEU A 192 -2.83 34.64 -20.72
C LEU A 192 -4.01 35.28 -21.46
N PRO A 193 -3.80 35.77 -22.70
CA PRO A 193 -4.88 36.26 -23.55
C PRO A 193 -6.01 35.25 -23.76
N LEU A 194 -7.26 35.73 -23.76
CA LEU A 194 -8.47 34.94 -23.99
C LEU A 194 -9.24 35.31 -25.26
N TYR A 195 -8.71 36.25 -26.06
CA TYR A 195 -9.29 36.68 -27.34
C TYR A 195 -8.73 35.86 -28.51
N ALA A 196 -9.58 35.59 -29.51
CA ALA A 196 -9.23 34.84 -30.72
C ALA A 196 -8.80 35.75 -31.91
N SER A 197 -8.82 37.07 -31.73
CA SER A 197 -8.58 38.03 -32.82
C SER A 197 -7.10 38.10 -33.22
N SER A 198 -6.84 38.21 -34.53
CA SER A 198 -5.52 38.52 -35.11
C SER A 198 -5.01 39.92 -34.73
N THR A 199 -5.89 40.77 -34.21
CA THR A 199 -5.55 42.09 -33.69
C THR A 199 -5.78 42.09 -32.18
N PRO A 200 -4.71 41.97 -31.36
CA PRO A 200 -4.86 41.98 -29.91
C PRO A 200 -5.43 43.32 -29.46
N PRO A 201 -6.46 43.34 -28.58
CA PRO A 201 -6.92 44.59 -27.99
C PRO A 201 -5.77 45.24 -27.20
N ALA A 202 -5.65 46.57 -27.26
CA ALA A 202 -4.70 47.30 -26.42
C ALA A 202 -5.25 47.33 -24.98
N THR A 203 -4.80 46.41 -24.12
CA THR A 203 -5.40 46.20 -22.79
C THR A 203 -4.44 46.63 -21.67
N ASN A 204 -4.92 47.51 -20.79
CA ASN A 204 -4.41 47.68 -19.42
C ASN A 204 -5.38 47.05 -18.38
N GLY A 205 -6.37 46.27 -18.87
CA GLY A 205 -7.43 45.76 -18.03
C GLY A 205 -6.93 44.76 -16.99
N SER A 206 -7.37 44.94 -15.75
CA SER A 206 -6.96 44.11 -14.60
C SER A 206 -8.17 43.38 -14.00
N MET A 207 -7.90 42.31 -13.26
CA MET A 207 -8.94 41.52 -12.60
C MET A 207 -8.50 41.18 -11.17
N ASN A 208 -9.37 41.49 -10.22
CA ASN A 208 -9.23 41.11 -8.82
C ASN A 208 -10.30 40.06 -8.47
N VAL A 209 -9.88 39.02 -7.75
CA VAL A 209 -10.75 37.91 -7.36
C VAL A 209 -10.83 37.89 -5.85
N GLY A 210 -12.05 37.88 -5.34
CA GLY A 210 -12.33 37.83 -3.92
C GLY A 210 -13.49 36.89 -3.60
N SER A 211 -13.93 36.98 -2.37
CA SER A 211 -15.13 36.33 -1.85
C SER A 211 -16.02 37.41 -1.25
N VAL A 212 -17.33 37.25 -1.43
CA VAL A 212 -18.39 37.98 -0.73
C VAL A 212 -19.19 36.96 0.05
N ASN A 213 -19.62 37.30 1.26
CA ASN A 213 -20.31 36.35 2.13
C ASN A 213 -21.39 37.00 2.99
N ILE A 214 -22.29 36.17 3.50
CA ILE A 214 -23.45 36.61 4.28
C ILE A 214 -23.10 37.18 5.66
N GLU A 215 -22.01 36.73 6.29
CA GLU A 215 -21.68 37.17 7.67
C GLU A 215 -20.96 38.51 7.71
N GLU A 216 -20.15 38.79 6.70
CA GLU A 216 -19.30 39.98 6.62
C GLU A 216 -19.85 41.03 5.66
N ASN A 217 -20.56 40.65 4.59
CA ASN A 217 -20.91 41.56 3.49
C ASN A 217 -22.42 41.81 3.32
N ASP A 218 -23.24 41.56 4.35
CA ASP A 218 -24.67 41.91 4.40
C ASP A 218 -24.92 43.43 4.39
N ALA A 219 -23.89 44.26 4.65
CA ALA A 219 -23.98 45.72 4.57
C ALA A 219 -23.17 46.31 3.40
N LYS A 220 -22.67 45.47 2.48
CA LYS A 220 -21.85 45.92 1.33
C LYS A 220 -22.63 46.87 0.43
N LYS A 221 -21.91 47.82 -0.20
CA LYS A 221 -22.40 48.70 -1.27
C LYS A 221 -21.73 48.36 -2.62
N PRO A 222 -22.38 48.62 -3.78
CA PRO A 222 -23.73 49.18 -3.94
C PRO A 222 -24.86 48.17 -3.70
N VAL A 223 -24.59 46.88 -3.81
CA VAL A 223 -25.53 45.80 -3.45
C VAL A 223 -24.98 44.99 -2.27
N ASN A 224 -25.85 44.69 -1.30
CA ASN A 224 -25.51 43.80 -0.20
C ASN A 224 -25.61 42.32 -0.59
N TYR A 225 -24.83 41.49 0.09
CA TYR A 225 -24.85 40.06 -0.18
C TYR A 225 -26.09 39.38 0.44
N VAL A 226 -26.91 38.75 -0.39
CA VAL A 226 -28.07 37.94 0.01
C VAL A 226 -27.92 36.50 -0.52
N LEU A 227 -28.55 35.53 0.14
CA LEU A 227 -28.51 34.14 -0.33
C LEU A 227 -29.19 34.01 -1.69
N PRO A 228 -28.69 33.14 -2.59
CA PRO A 228 -29.43 32.80 -3.80
C PRO A 228 -30.82 32.20 -3.47
N PRO A 229 -31.84 32.45 -4.32
CA PRO A 229 -33.16 31.83 -4.17
C PRO A 229 -33.07 30.30 -4.07
N GLY A 230 -33.83 29.71 -3.14
CA GLY A 230 -33.82 28.26 -2.89
C GLY A 230 -32.60 27.72 -2.13
N ILE A 231 -31.60 28.56 -1.83
CA ILE A 231 -30.42 28.16 -1.05
C ILE A 231 -30.63 28.52 0.42
N THR A 232 -30.23 27.58 1.29
CA THR A 232 -30.25 27.74 2.75
C THR A 232 -28.88 27.45 3.32
N ARG A 233 -28.55 28.10 4.43
CA ARG A 233 -27.26 27.90 5.09
C ARG A 233 -27.17 26.47 5.62
N GLN A 234 -26.05 25.80 5.35
CA GLN A 234 -25.80 24.48 5.88
C GLN A 234 -25.72 24.55 7.41
N THR A 235 -26.28 23.55 8.09
CA THR A 235 -26.18 23.42 9.55
C THR A 235 -25.19 22.32 9.89
N ASP A 236 -24.38 22.54 10.91
CA ASP A 236 -23.45 21.54 11.42
C ASP A 236 -24.17 20.64 12.45
N PRO A 237 -24.48 19.38 12.13
CA PRO A 237 -25.20 18.49 13.04
C PRO A 237 -24.28 17.91 14.13
N GLY A 238 -22.96 18.15 14.08
CA GLY A 238 -21.99 17.61 15.03
C GLY A 238 -21.99 18.32 16.39
N GLN A 239 -22.71 19.44 16.51
CA GLN A 239 -22.78 20.26 17.72
C GLN A 239 -24.22 20.23 18.29
N PRO A 240 -24.40 20.15 19.62
CA PRO A 240 -25.74 20.23 20.25
C PRO A 240 -26.48 21.53 19.92
N GLN A 241 -25.73 22.60 19.65
CA GLN A 241 -26.25 23.86 19.16
C GLN A 241 -26.11 23.90 17.63
N LEU A 242 -27.24 24.04 16.93
CA LEU A 242 -27.28 24.20 15.48
C LEU A 242 -26.54 25.48 15.08
N ARG A 243 -25.30 25.34 14.62
CA ARG A 243 -24.53 26.43 14.04
C ARG A 243 -24.73 26.44 12.54
N GLN A 244 -25.20 27.56 12.00
CA GLN A 244 -25.24 27.78 10.56
C GLN A 244 -23.85 28.09 10.06
N GLN A 245 -23.42 27.42 8.99
CA GLN A 245 -22.16 27.67 8.34
C GLN A 245 -22.24 28.97 7.52
N ASN A 246 -21.09 29.59 7.31
CA ASN A 246 -20.99 30.75 6.44
C ASN A 246 -21.26 30.32 4.99
N GLU A 247 -21.91 31.18 4.23
CA GLU A 247 -22.22 30.98 2.82
C GLU A 247 -21.54 32.11 2.03
N GLN A 248 -20.86 31.75 0.94
CA GLN A 248 -19.96 32.66 0.23
C GLN A 248 -20.03 32.46 -1.29
N ALA A 249 -19.98 33.56 -2.03
CA ALA A 249 -19.82 33.58 -3.48
C ALA A 249 -18.45 34.11 -3.89
N MET A 250 -18.01 33.74 -5.09
CA MET A 250 -16.79 34.28 -5.69
C MET A 250 -17.11 35.62 -6.36
N SER A 251 -16.38 36.68 -5.99
CA SER A 251 -16.48 38.00 -6.60
C SER A 251 -15.32 38.24 -7.57
N ILE A 252 -15.67 38.53 -8.82
CA ILE A 252 -14.75 38.86 -9.91
C ILE A 252 -14.94 40.34 -10.25
N LYS A 253 -13.95 41.16 -9.89
CA LYS A 253 -13.91 42.59 -10.19
C LYS A 253 -13.00 42.81 -11.39
N VAL A 254 -13.53 43.31 -12.49
CA VAL A 254 -12.76 43.68 -13.68
C VAL A 254 -12.67 45.19 -13.83
N PHE A 255 -11.48 45.68 -14.17
CA PHE A 255 -11.21 47.11 -14.36
C PHE A 255 -10.73 47.36 -15.79
N ASP A 256 -11.27 48.39 -16.43
CA ASP A 256 -10.82 48.89 -17.75
C ASP A 256 -10.70 47.82 -18.84
N LEU A 257 -11.63 46.85 -18.84
CA LEU A 257 -11.61 45.74 -19.80
C LEU A 257 -11.88 46.28 -21.20
N ALA A 258 -10.94 46.06 -22.14
CA ALA A 258 -11.06 46.56 -23.51
C ALA A 258 -12.19 45.84 -24.29
N PRO A 259 -12.71 46.42 -25.39
CA PRO A 259 -13.71 45.76 -26.23
C PRO A 259 -13.26 44.36 -26.67
N ALA A 260 -14.13 43.36 -26.53
CA ALA A 260 -13.87 41.94 -26.78
C ALA A 260 -12.74 41.30 -25.94
N ASP A 261 -12.16 42.02 -24.98
CA ASP A 261 -11.21 41.46 -24.03
C ASP A 261 -11.94 40.66 -22.94
N ALA A 262 -11.26 39.66 -22.39
CA ALA A 262 -11.78 38.79 -21.36
C ALA A 262 -10.71 38.50 -20.31
N ARG A 263 -11.16 38.35 -19.06
CA ARG A 263 -10.35 37.89 -17.93
C ARG A 263 -11.11 36.79 -17.21
N GLY A 264 -10.40 35.82 -16.66
CA GLY A 264 -11.05 34.71 -15.99
C GLY A 264 -10.18 34.03 -14.97
N VAL A 265 -10.84 33.24 -14.16
CA VAL A 265 -10.23 32.33 -13.19
C VAL A 265 -10.42 30.91 -13.65
N TYR A 266 -9.48 30.04 -13.30
CA TYR A 266 -9.59 28.62 -13.60
C TYR A 266 -9.34 27.77 -12.36
N LYS A 267 -9.94 26.59 -12.37
CA LYS A 267 -9.74 25.53 -11.41
C LYS A 267 -9.42 24.24 -12.16
N LYS A 268 -8.41 23.53 -11.68
CA LYS A 268 -8.13 22.17 -12.14
C LYS A 268 -9.10 21.22 -11.44
N MET A 269 -9.72 20.34 -12.19
CA MET A 269 -10.59 19.29 -11.70
C MET A 269 -10.31 17.98 -12.45
N ASN A 270 -10.97 16.90 -12.05
CA ASN A 270 -11.03 15.66 -12.81
C ASN A 270 -12.42 15.09 -12.52
N PHE A 271 -13.36 15.35 -13.44
CA PHE A 271 -14.77 15.05 -13.20
C PHE A 271 -15.46 14.69 -14.51
N ASP A 272 -16.21 13.59 -14.49
CA ASP A 272 -17.04 13.14 -15.61
C ASP A 272 -18.43 13.77 -15.52
N PHE A 273 -18.76 14.60 -16.50
CA PHE A 273 -20.04 15.33 -16.58
C PHE A 273 -21.13 14.51 -17.27
N ARG A 274 -20.81 13.39 -17.91
CA ARG A 274 -21.74 12.62 -18.77
C ARG A 274 -22.90 11.97 -18.01
N GLN A 275 -22.72 11.72 -16.71
CA GLN A 275 -23.77 11.18 -15.83
C GLN A 275 -24.82 12.21 -15.41
N TYR A 276 -24.62 13.48 -15.75
CA TYR A 276 -25.49 14.59 -15.40
C TYR A 276 -26.07 15.20 -16.68
N ARG A 277 -27.28 15.75 -16.60
CA ARG A 277 -27.98 16.32 -17.75
C ARG A 277 -27.91 17.83 -17.78
N ARG A 278 -27.76 18.50 -16.64
CA ARG A 278 -27.80 19.97 -16.54
C ARG A 278 -26.66 20.55 -15.71
N LEU A 279 -26.20 21.72 -16.11
CA LEU A 279 -25.30 22.55 -15.32
C LEU A 279 -26.04 23.80 -14.85
N GLN A 280 -25.93 24.09 -13.56
CA GLN A 280 -26.53 25.25 -12.93
C GLN A 280 -25.51 26.07 -12.14
N MET A 281 -25.56 27.39 -12.25
CA MET A 281 -24.73 28.30 -11.45
C MET A 281 -25.41 29.67 -11.36
N PHE A 282 -25.54 30.20 -10.15
CA PHE A 282 -26.08 31.53 -9.96
C PHE A 282 -25.03 32.58 -10.31
N THR A 283 -25.47 33.63 -11.00
CA THR A 283 -24.60 34.78 -11.28
C THR A 283 -25.32 36.10 -11.04
N HIS A 284 -24.53 37.08 -10.66
CA HIS A 284 -24.98 38.43 -10.35
C HIS A 284 -23.97 39.41 -10.96
N ALA A 285 -24.46 40.58 -11.38
CA ALA A 285 -23.63 41.67 -11.87
C ALA A 285 -24.10 43.00 -11.28
N GLU A 286 -23.14 43.82 -10.86
CA GLU A 286 -23.37 45.16 -10.35
C GLU A 286 -22.34 46.16 -10.91
N LYS A 287 -22.68 47.45 -10.79
CA LYS A 287 -21.78 48.56 -11.10
C LYS A 287 -20.75 48.71 -9.98
N MET A 288 -19.55 49.18 -10.33
CA MET A 288 -18.57 49.55 -9.31
C MET A 288 -18.88 50.94 -8.74
N LEU A 289 -18.63 51.15 -7.44
CA LEU A 289 -18.81 52.44 -6.75
C LEU A 289 -17.96 53.57 -7.37
N GLU A 290 -16.81 53.23 -7.94
CA GLU A 290 -15.82 54.18 -8.49
C GLU A 290 -16.03 54.48 -9.98
N ASP A 291 -17.05 53.89 -10.63
CA ASP A 291 -17.28 54.05 -12.06
C ASP A 291 -18.01 55.36 -12.39
N ILE A 292 -17.36 56.23 -13.15
CA ILE A 292 -17.88 57.55 -13.58
C ILE A 292 -18.68 57.43 -14.91
N GLY A 293 -18.85 56.24 -15.52
CA GLY A 293 -19.49 56.09 -16.84
C GLY A 293 -20.32 54.82 -17.11
N THR A 294 -21.65 54.91 -16.92
CA THR A 294 -22.76 54.16 -17.56
C THR A 294 -22.49 52.73 -18.10
N LEU A 295 -22.07 51.77 -17.26
CA LEU A 295 -22.28 50.34 -17.57
C LEU A 295 -23.79 50.08 -17.73
N ASN A 296 -24.20 49.52 -18.88
CA ASN A 296 -25.59 49.17 -19.17
C ASN A 296 -25.81 47.65 -19.17
N ASP A 297 -27.06 47.24 -19.12
CA ASP A 297 -27.44 45.83 -19.24
C ASP A 297 -26.87 45.22 -20.53
N TYR A 298 -26.42 43.97 -20.44
CA TYR A 298 -25.90 43.13 -21.53
C TYR A 298 -24.59 43.61 -22.17
N GLU A 299 -23.95 44.65 -21.64
CA GLU A 299 -22.64 45.13 -22.11
C GLU A 299 -21.46 44.28 -21.60
N VAL A 300 -21.67 43.51 -20.53
CA VAL A 300 -20.71 42.57 -19.97
C VAL A 300 -21.33 41.18 -19.96
N SER A 301 -20.56 40.15 -20.27
CA SER A 301 -20.98 38.76 -20.21
C SER A 301 -20.12 37.95 -19.26
N VAL A 302 -20.71 36.91 -18.68
CA VAL A 302 -20.00 35.86 -17.97
C VAL A 302 -19.98 34.63 -18.85
N PHE A 303 -18.86 33.91 -18.85
CA PHE A 303 -18.75 32.64 -19.55
C PHE A 303 -18.12 31.57 -18.68
N ILE A 304 -18.55 30.33 -18.89
CA ILE A 304 -17.94 29.14 -18.31
C ILE A 304 -17.28 28.33 -19.44
N ARG A 305 -15.99 28.04 -19.31
CA ARG A 305 -15.25 27.10 -20.17
C ARG A 305 -15.00 25.81 -19.43
N ILE A 306 -15.22 24.68 -20.09
CA ILE A 306 -14.90 23.35 -19.57
C ILE A 306 -14.25 22.49 -20.67
N GLY A 307 -13.23 21.72 -20.31
CA GLY A 307 -12.56 20.82 -21.25
C GLY A 307 -11.28 20.20 -20.68
N SER A 308 -10.51 19.58 -21.55
CA SER A 308 -9.17 19.06 -21.20
C SER A 308 -8.14 20.18 -21.09
N ASP A 309 -8.37 21.31 -21.76
CA ASP A 309 -7.58 22.52 -21.63
C ASP A 309 -8.46 23.80 -21.70
N LEU A 310 -7.82 24.97 -21.66
CA LEU A 310 -8.49 26.28 -21.61
C LEU A 310 -8.44 27.05 -22.94
N THR A 311 -7.74 26.54 -23.96
CA THR A 311 -7.37 27.29 -25.18
C THR A 311 -7.62 26.54 -26.49
N ASN A 312 -7.35 25.24 -26.54
CA ASN A 312 -7.39 24.43 -27.75
C ASN A 312 -8.51 23.40 -27.74
N ASN A 313 -8.96 22.93 -26.58
CA ASN A 313 -9.95 21.86 -26.41
C ASN A 313 -10.92 22.20 -25.28
N TYR A 314 -11.94 23.00 -25.60
CA TYR A 314 -12.94 23.43 -24.63
C TYR A 314 -14.31 23.65 -25.25
N TYR A 315 -15.31 23.51 -24.38
CA TYR A 315 -16.65 24.03 -24.54
C TYR A 315 -16.80 25.32 -23.76
N GLU A 316 -17.48 26.31 -24.33
CA GLU A 316 -17.82 27.56 -23.65
C GLU A 316 -19.32 27.81 -23.73
N TYR A 317 -19.93 28.20 -22.61
CA TYR A 317 -21.26 28.77 -22.56
C TYR A 317 -21.16 30.19 -22.04
N GLU A 318 -21.69 31.17 -22.77
CA GLU A 318 -21.62 32.60 -22.47
C GLU A 318 -23.03 33.19 -22.30
N ILE A 319 -23.24 33.96 -21.23
CA ILE A 319 -24.47 34.67 -20.91
C ILE A 319 -24.17 36.18 -20.78
N PRO A 320 -24.84 37.06 -21.55
CA PRO A 320 -24.78 38.50 -21.31
C PRO A 320 -25.56 38.86 -20.04
N LEU A 321 -24.95 39.68 -19.18
CA LEU A 321 -25.46 39.95 -17.83
C LEU A 321 -26.35 41.19 -17.79
N LYS A 322 -27.45 41.08 -17.07
CA LYS A 322 -28.30 42.19 -16.65
C LYS A 322 -27.87 42.71 -15.28
N LEU A 323 -27.85 44.02 -15.08
CA LEU A 323 -27.33 44.61 -13.86
C LEU A 323 -28.40 44.65 -12.77
N THR A 324 -27.95 44.50 -11.53
CA THR A 324 -28.80 44.73 -10.36
C THR A 324 -28.80 46.21 -10.00
N PRO A 325 -29.97 46.84 -9.78
CA PRO A 325 -30.03 48.22 -9.31
C PRO A 325 -29.32 48.40 -7.96
N GLU A 326 -28.74 49.57 -7.73
CA GLU A 326 -28.19 49.91 -6.42
C GLU A 326 -29.28 49.92 -5.34
N GLY A 327 -29.00 49.32 -4.18
CA GLY A 327 -29.96 49.24 -3.10
C GLY A 327 -29.61 48.19 -2.05
N HIS A 328 -30.40 48.17 -0.98
CA HIS A 328 -30.32 47.14 0.06
C HIS A 328 -31.49 46.17 -0.08
N TYR A 329 -31.17 44.89 -0.26
CA TYR A 329 -32.12 43.83 -0.52
C TYR A 329 -32.29 42.94 0.72
N SER A 330 -33.53 42.50 0.94
CA SER A 330 -33.85 41.63 2.08
C SER A 330 -33.40 40.21 1.81
N ASN A 331 -32.65 39.63 2.74
CA ASN A 331 -32.30 38.22 2.73
C ASN A 331 -33.45 37.31 3.21
N TYR A 332 -34.54 37.88 3.73
CA TYR A 332 -35.67 37.12 4.29
C TYR A 332 -36.85 36.97 3.32
N THR A 333 -36.85 37.69 2.19
CA THR A 333 -37.88 37.61 1.16
C THR A 333 -37.32 37.05 -0.14
N GLU A 334 -38.11 36.25 -0.85
CA GLU A 334 -37.67 35.62 -2.10
C GLU A 334 -37.51 36.66 -3.22
N GLU A 335 -38.34 37.70 -3.22
CA GLU A 335 -38.23 38.82 -4.17
C GLU A 335 -36.93 39.60 -3.99
N GLY A 336 -36.48 39.79 -2.74
CA GLY A 336 -35.20 40.44 -2.45
C GLY A 336 -34.02 39.63 -2.95
N ARG A 337 -34.05 38.31 -2.75
CA ARG A 337 -33.02 37.38 -3.25
C ARG A 337 -33.01 37.30 -4.78
N ALA A 338 -34.18 37.23 -5.42
CA ALA A 338 -34.32 37.14 -6.87
C ALA A 338 -33.97 38.46 -7.59
N ALA A 339 -34.09 39.60 -6.91
CA ALA A 339 -33.65 40.89 -7.45
C ALA A 339 -32.11 40.95 -7.59
N VAL A 340 -31.37 40.38 -6.63
CA VAL A 340 -29.91 40.27 -6.68
C VAL A 340 -29.49 39.13 -7.62
N TRP A 341 -30.02 37.93 -7.42
CA TRP A 341 -29.71 36.75 -8.22
C TRP A 341 -30.78 36.55 -9.31
N GLN A 342 -30.72 37.39 -10.34
CA GLN A 342 -31.70 37.40 -11.42
C GLN A 342 -31.67 36.09 -12.20
N ALA A 343 -32.86 35.53 -12.50
CA ALA A 343 -32.99 34.29 -13.25
C ALA A 343 -32.37 34.38 -14.67
N ASP A 344 -32.47 35.54 -15.31
CA ASP A 344 -31.89 35.79 -16.64
C ASP A 344 -30.34 35.66 -16.65
N ASN A 345 -29.70 35.89 -15.51
CA ASN A 345 -28.25 35.77 -15.35
C ASN A 345 -27.81 34.36 -14.92
N MET A 346 -28.74 33.48 -14.54
CA MET A 346 -28.41 32.15 -14.06
C MET A 346 -27.93 31.27 -15.22
N PHE A 347 -26.80 30.59 -15.05
CA PHE A 347 -26.50 29.45 -15.90
C PHE A 347 -27.47 28.35 -15.53
N ASP A 348 -28.35 27.97 -16.45
CA ASP A 348 -29.21 26.80 -16.33
C ASP A 348 -29.44 26.22 -17.72
N PHE A 349 -28.57 25.28 -18.12
CA PHE A 349 -28.63 24.70 -19.46
C PHE A 349 -28.34 23.19 -19.46
N PRO A 350 -29.00 22.43 -20.38
CA PRO A 350 -28.65 21.04 -20.65
C PRO A 350 -27.23 20.90 -21.20
N LEU A 351 -26.45 19.98 -20.63
CA LEU A 351 -25.11 19.63 -21.12
C LEU A 351 -25.12 19.07 -22.54
N GLU A 352 -26.28 18.56 -23.00
CA GLU A 352 -26.49 18.13 -24.39
C GLU A 352 -26.24 19.25 -25.41
N TYR A 353 -26.32 20.52 -25.02
CA TYR A 353 -25.97 21.64 -25.90
C TYR A 353 -24.52 21.54 -26.39
N PHE A 354 -23.60 21.02 -25.57
CA PHE A 354 -22.20 20.81 -25.93
C PHE A 354 -22.00 19.63 -26.89
N SER A 355 -22.69 18.50 -26.69
CA SER A 355 -22.63 17.39 -27.64
C SER A 355 -23.30 17.75 -28.97
N ASN A 356 -24.38 18.52 -28.94
CA ASN A 356 -25.09 18.97 -30.14
C ASN A 356 -24.28 19.97 -30.98
N ILE A 357 -23.61 20.96 -30.37
CA ILE A 357 -22.73 21.87 -31.13
C ILE A 357 -21.55 21.12 -31.75
N LYS A 358 -21.00 20.10 -31.06
CA LYS A 358 -19.95 19.21 -31.59
C LYS A 358 -20.42 18.48 -32.84
N LYS A 359 -21.62 17.88 -32.79
CA LYS A 359 -22.27 17.21 -33.94
C LYS A 359 -22.48 18.17 -35.11
N GLN A 360 -23.01 19.37 -34.85
CA GLN A 360 -23.27 20.38 -35.88
C GLN A 360 -21.98 20.85 -36.55
N ARG A 361 -20.96 21.20 -35.76
CA ARG A 361 -19.63 21.55 -36.27
C ARG A 361 -19.03 20.43 -37.11
N ASN A 362 -19.09 19.18 -36.65
CA ASN A 362 -18.53 18.04 -37.39
C ASN A 362 -19.22 17.86 -38.75
N ARG A 363 -20.54 18.02 -38.81
CA ARG A 363 -21.29 18.02 -40.07
C ARG A 363 -20.88 19.20 -40.97
N ALA A 364 -20.78 20.39 -40.41
CA ALA A 364 -20.42 21.60 -41.15
C ALA A 364 -18.98 21.56 -41.69
N LYS A 365 -18.03 21.00 -40.93
CA LYS A 365 -16.64 20.77 -41.35
C LYS A 365 -16.53 19.89 -42.61
N ASN A 366 -17.46 18.95 -42.78
CA ASN A 366 -17.49 18.10 -43.99
C ASN A 366 -17.99 18.85 -45.24
N SER A 367 -18.64 20.00 -45.07
CA SER A 367 -19.22 20.80 -46.17
C SER A 367 -18.48 22.13 -46.40
N ASP A 368 -17.88 22.73 -45.38
CA ASP A 368 -17.14 23.99 -45.45
C ASP A 368 -15.70 23.83 -44.92
N ARG A 369 -14.73 24.11 -45.81
CA ARG A 369 -13.29 23.99 -45.53
C ARG A 369 -12.75 25.08 -44.60
N ASN A 370 -13.50 26.17 -44.37
CA ASN A 370 -13.11 27.24 -43.46
C ASN A 370 -13.34 26.89 -41.98
N ILE A 371 -14.21 25.91 -41.72
CA ILE A 371 -14.48 25.38 -40.38
C ILE A 371 -13.41 24.35 -40.05
N THR A 372 -12.64 24.61 -38.98
CA THR A 372 -11.57 23.72 -38.52
C THR A 372 -11.74 23.44 -37.03
N LEU A 373 -11.06 22.40 -36.52
CA LEU A 373 -11.10 22.11 -35.08
C LEU A 373 -10.45 23.23 -34.26
N LEU A 374 -9.48 23.96 -34.80
CA LEU A 374 -8.72 24.98 -34.07
C LEU A 374 -9.42 26.35 -34.02
N LYS A 375 -10.42 26.58 -34.88
CA LYS A 375 -11.18 27.84 -34.89
C LYS A 375 -12.42 27.71 -34.01
N PRO A 376 -12.73 28.72 -33.16
CA PRO A 376 -13.99 28.75 -32.43
C PRO A 376 -15.19 28.65 -33.35
N TYR A 377 -16.04 27.66 -33.07
CA TYR A 377 -17.33 27.51 -33.72
C TYR A 377 -18.43 27.83 -32.70
N SER A 378 -19.12 28.95 -32.90
CA SER A 378 -20.13 29.48 -31.99
C SER A 378 -21.52 29.43 -32.60
N GLN A 379 -22.53 29.14 -31.79
CA GLN A 379 -23.95 29.16 -32.16
C GLN A 379 -24.79 29.73 -31.01
N PRO A 380 -25.90 30.41 -31.28
CA PRO A 380 -26.88 30.75 -30.25
C PRO A 380 -27.40 29.50 -29.53
N SER A 381 -27.61 29.60 -28.22
CA SER A 381 -28.18 28.49 -27.45
C SER A 381 -29.63 28.23 -27.88
N PRO A 382 -30.07 26.95 -27.98
CA PRO A 382 -31.46 26.64 -28.34
C PRO A 382 -32.50 27.20 -27.35
N GLY A 383 -32.15 27.32 -26.06
CA GLY A 383 -33.06 27.81 -25.02
C GLY A 383 -33.15 29.34 -24.94
N ASN A 384 -32.07 30.04 -25.27
CA ASN A 384 -32.03 31.52 -25.31
C ASN A 384 -31.06 31.99 -26.39
N GLN A 385 -31.58 32.73 -27.38
CA GLN A 385 -30.79 33.22 -28.52
C GLN A 385 -29.74 34.27 -28.13
N GLN A 386 -29.84 34.89 -26.96
CA GLN A 386 -28.83 35.82 -26.44
C GLN A 386 -27.61 35.10 -25.85
N HIS A 387 -27.76 33.83 -25.47
CA HIS A 387 -26.67 33.01 -24.93
C HIS A 387 -25.91 32.37 -26.09
N ILE A 388 -24.60 32.22 -25.93
CA ILE A 388 -23.73 31.67 -26.98
C ILE A 388 -23.07 30.39 -26.47
N VAL A 389 -23.15 29.34 -27.27
CA VAL A 389 -22.42 28.09 -27.07
C VAL A 389 -21.27 28.05 -28.07
N THR A 390 -20.06 27.78 -27.61
CA THR A 390 -18.86 27.71 -28.46
C THR A 390 -18.10 26.41 -28.22
N ILE A 391 -17.50 25.87 -29.28
CA ILE A 391 -16.60 24.72 -29.23
C ILE A 391 -15.27 25.02 -29.95
N VAL A 392 -14.15 24.63 -29.33
CA VAL A 392 -12.81 24.62 -29.91
C VAL A 392 -12.17 23.26 -29.63
N GLY A 393 -11.49 22.68 -30.61
CA GLY A 393 -10.78 21.40 -30.51
C GLY A 393 -11.68 20.18 -30.53
N ASN A 394 -11.28 19.12 -29.84
CA ASN A 394 -12.14 17.97 -29.59
C ASN A 394 -12.30 17.71 -28.08
N PRO A 395 -12.95 18.63 -27.34
CA PRO A 395 -13.18 18.46 -25.91
C PRO A 395 -14.02 17.21 -25.63
N ASN A 396 -13.95 16.74 -24.39
CA ASN A 396 -14.64 15.54 -23.91
C ASN A 396 -15.30 15.82 -22.56
N LEU A 397 -16.62 15.63 -22.45
CA LEU A 397 -17.37 15.77 -21.20
C LEU A 397 -17.06 14.66 -20.18
N GLY A 398 -16.47 13.54 -20.62
CA GLY A 398 -16.01 12.48 -19.75
C GLY A 398 -14.71 12.78 -19.01
N GLU A 399 -13.91 13.71 -19.53
CA GLU A 399 -12.57 14.04 -19.05
C GLU A 399 -12.41 15.56 -18.96
N ILE A 400 -13.10 16.17 -17.99
CA ILE A 400 -12.98 17.59 -17.72
C ILE A 400 -11.86 17.82 -16.72
N ASP A 401 -10.71 18.26 -17.23
CA ASP A 401 -9.52 18.56 -16.43
C ASP A 401 -9.49 20.01 -15.95
N MET A 402 -10.08 20.92 -16.73
CA MET A 402 -9.99 22.34 -16.51
C MET A 402 -11.36 22.99 -16.64
N MET A 403 -11.66 23.86 -15.68
CA MET A 403 -12.84 24.73 -15.72
C MET A 403 -12.39 26.17 -15.55
N MET A 404 -12.93 27.07 -16.35
CA MET A 404 -12.72 28.51 -16.23
C MET A 404 -14.04 29.24 -16.16
N ILE A 405 -14.10 30.25 -15.30
CA ILE A 405 -15.18 31.23 -15.25
C ILE A 405 -14.54 32.57 -15.56
N GLY A 406 -15.08 33.29 -16.53
CA GLY A 406 -14.54 34.57 -16.94
C GLY A 406 -15.61 35.61 -17.24
N VAL A 407 -15.16 36.85 -17.27
CA VAL A 407 -15.96 38.03 -17.60
C VAL A 407 -15.40 38.63 -18.88
N ARG A 408 -16.29 38.94 -19.82
CA ARG A 408 -15.96 39.46 -21.16
C ARG A 408 -16.70 40.75 -21.42
N ASN A 409 -16.01 41.71 -22.03
CA ASN A 409 -16.62 42.97 -22.44
C ASN A 409 -17.23 42.84 -23.84
N LYS A 410 -18.54 43.06 -23.96
CA LYS A 410 -19.29 43.09 -25.22
C LYS A 410 -19.53 44.49 -25.76
N ALA A 411 -19.27 45.54 -24.98
CA ALA A 411 -19.41 46.91 -25.42
C ALA A 411 -18.28 47.33 -26.37
N GLY A 412 -18.55 48.35 -27.20
CA GLY A 412 -17.55 48.98 -28.06
C GLY A 412 -16.56 49.90 -27.33
N SER A 413 -16.64 50.00 -25.99
CA SER A 413 -15.77 50.85 -25.16
C SER A 413 -15.36 50.12 -23.89
N LYS A 414 -14.40 50.66 -23.13
CA LYS A 414 -13.89 50.03 -21.90
C LYS A 414 -14.99 49.94 -20.83
N ARG A 415 -15.01 48.84 -20.09
CA ARG A 415 -15.97 48.59 -19.01
C ARG A 415 -15.31 48.02 -17.76
N SER A 416 -15.85 48.41 -16.62
CA SER A 416 -15.52 47.87 -15.31
C SER A 416 -16.80 47.33 -14.68
N ALA A 417 -16.73 46.15 -14.04
CA ALA A 417 -17.91 45.51 -13.45
C ALA A 417 -17.50 44.58 -12.30
N GLU A 418 -18.39 44.41 -11.33
CA GLU A 418 -18.27 43.39 -10.31
C GLU A 418 -19.30 42.29 -10.58
N VAL A 419 -18.81 41.06 -10.75
CA VAL A 419 -19.62 39.87 -11.05
C VAL A 419 -19.46 38.86 -9.94
N TRP A 420 -20.56 38.38 -9.39
CA TRP A 420 -20.54 37.29 -8.42
C TRP A 420 -21.02 36.00 -9.06
N VAL A 421 -20.38 34.90 -8.69
CA VAL A 421 -20.80 33.55 -9.10
C VAL A 421 -20.89 32.64 -7.89
N ASN A 422 -21.94 31.84 -7.85
CA ASN A 422 -22.25 31.02 -6.69
C ASN A 422 -22.93 29.70 -7.06
N GLU A 423 -22.85 28.72 -6.15
CA GLU A 423 -23.60 27.45 -6.20
C GLU A 423 -23.55 26.76 -7.57
N LEU A 424 -22.32 26.52 -8.06
CA LEU A 424 -22.10 25.73 -9.27
C LEU A 424 -22.42 24.25 -8.99
N ARG A 425 -23.46 23.74 -9.63
CA ARG A 425 -23.94 22.38 -9.46
C ARG A 425 -24.22 21.69 -10.80
N LEU A 426 -24.05 20.38 -10.79
CA LEU A 426 -24.55 19.49 -11.82
C LEU A 426 -25.81 18.81 -11.30
N THR A 427 -26.87 18.85 -12.10
CA THR A 427 -28.21 18.38 -11.73
C THR A 427 -28.77 17.45 -12.80
N ASP A 428 -29.90 16.82 -12.47
CA ASP A 428 -30.61 15.85 -13.31
C ASP A 428 -29.71 14.69 -13.73
N PHE A 429 -29.62 13.69 -12.88
CA PHE A 429 -28.82 12.50 -13.17
C PHE A 429 -29.41 11.71 -14.34
N ASP A 430 -28.57 10.91 -14.98
CA ASP A 430 -29.06 9.94 -15.95
C ASP A 430 -29.78 8.79 -15.24
N GLU A 431 -31.12 8.77 -15.34
CA GLU A 431 -31.99 7.77 -14.70
C GLU A 431 -32.21 6.51 -15.58
N ASP A 432 -31.35 6.30 -16.58
CA ASP A 432 -31.39 5.11 -17.44
C ASP A 432 -31.32 3.82 -16.60
N SER A 433 -32.31 2.94 -16.78
CA SER A 433 -32.36 1.66 -16.08
C SER A 433 -31.34 0.67 -16.63
N GLY A 434 -30.59 0.00 -15.75
CA GLY A 434 -29.74 -1.13 -16.08
C GLY A 434 -30.40 -2.47 -15.78
N ILE A 435 -30.14 -3.49 -16.59
CA ILE A 435 -30.50 -4.89 -16.31
C ILE A 435 -29.24 -5.73 -16.22
N ALA A 436 -29.28 -6.74 -15.35
CA ALA A 436 -28.29 -7.80 -15.31
C ALA A 436 -28.99 -9.16 -15.29
N ALA A 437 -28.48 -10.07 -16.11
CA ALA A 437 -28.90 -11.46 -16.13
C ALA A 437 -27.65 -12.34 -16.06
N MET A 438 -27.61 -13.24 -15.09
CA MET A 438 -26.57 -14.26 -14.98
C MET A 438 -27.22 -15.63 -14.90
N GLY A 439 -26.78 -16.53 -15.76
CA GLY A 439 -27.17 -17.93 -15.74
C GLY A 439 -25.92 -18.79 -15.61
N ASN A 440 -25.95 -19.78 -14.73
CA ASN A 440 -24.91 -20.79 -14.63
C ASN A 440 -25.53 -22.18 -14.62
N VAL A 441 -25.06 -23.06 -15.50
CA VAL A 441 -25.52 -24.43 -15.65
C VAL A 441 -24.34 -25.36 -15.44
N LEU A 442 -24.39 -26.14 -14.37
CA LEU A 442 -23.43 -27.20 -14.08
C LEU A 442 -24.05 -28.56 -14.37
N LEU A 443 -23.47 -29.30 -15.31
CA LEU A 443 -23.86 -30.66 -15.68
C LEU A 443 -22.77 -31.64 -15.26
N THR A 444 -23.09 -32.55 -14.35
CA THR A 444 -22.21 -33.66 -13.94
C THR A 444 -22.71 -34.96 -14.55
N LEU A 445 -21.91 -35.56 -15.43
CA LEU A 445 -22.17 -36.84 -16.07
C LEU A 445 -21.42 -37.95 -15.32
N SER A 446 -22.03 -38.40 -14.21
CA SER A 446 -21.45 -39.40 -13.29
C SER A 446 -20.00 -39.02 -12.92
N ASP A 447 -19.08 -39.98 -12.95
CA ASP A 447 -17.67 -39.76 -12.68
C ASP A 447 -16.85 -39.52 -13.97
N PHE A 448 -17.50 -39.27 -15.12
CA PHE A 448 -16.84 -39.16 -16.42
C PHE A 448 -16.59 -37.71 -16.83
N ALA A 449 -17.58 -36.83 -16.73
CA ALA A 449 -17.43 -35.45 -17.21
C ALA A 449 -18.20 -34.44 -16.36
N ASN A 450 -17.66 -33.23 -16.28
CA ASN A 450 -18.30 -32.06 -15.70
C ASN A 450 -18.28 -30.94 -16.74
N VAL A 451 -19.43 -30.38 -17.07
CA VAL A 451 -19.58 -29.27 -18.01
C VAL A 451 -20.24 -28.12 -17.27
N ASN A 452 -19.56 -26.97 -17.21
CA ASN A 452 -20.06 -25.75 -16.62
C ASN A 452 -20.20 -24.69 -17.71
N VAL A 453 -21.41 -24.17 -17.89
CA VAL A 453 -21.71 -23.11 -18.85
C VAL A 453 -22.29 -21.93 -18.08
N ALA A 454 -21.61 -20.79 -18.12
CA ALA A 454 -22.04 -19.55 -17.50
C ALA A 454 -22.20 -18.45 -18.56
N GLY A 455 -23.30 -17.72 -18.48
CA GLY A 455 -23.55 -16.52 -19.25
C GLY A 455 -23.86 -15.36 -18.32
N ARG A 456 -23.27 -14.19 -18.58
CA ARG A 456 -23.57 -12.95 -17.88
C ARG A 456 -23.79 -11.83 -18.88
N TYR A 457 -24.88 -11.13 -18.72
CA TYR A 457 -25.25 -9.97 -19.52
C TYR A 457 -25.57 -8.82 -18.57
N GLU A 458 -24.93 -7.68 -18.78
CA GLU A 458 -25.20 -6.45 -18.03
C GLU A 458 -25.29 -5.28 -18.99
N THR A 459 -26.26 -4.40 -18.80
CA THR A 459 -26.37 -3.17 -19.57
C THR A 459 -25.76 -1.99 -18.83
N THR A 460 -25.47 -0.93 -19.59
CA THR A 460 -25.09 0.37 -19.08
C THR A 460 -26.09 0.85 -18.01
N GLY A 461 -25.60 1.49 -16.95
CA GLY A 461 -26.40 1.94 -15.82
C GLY A 461 -26.62 0.91 -14.71
N PHE A 462 -26.34 -0.39 -14.96
CA PHE A 462 -26.41 -1.41 -13.92
C PHE A 462 -25.27 -1.25 -12.89
N GLY A 463 -25.58 -1.45 -11.62
CA GLY A 463 -24.64 -1.31 -10.50
C GLY A 463 -25.26 -1.75 -9.17
N GLY A 464 -24.45 -1.84 -8.13
CA GLY A 464 -24.89 -2.08 -6.74
C GLY A 464 -25.72 -0.91 -6.19
N ILE A 465 -26.51 -1.15 -5.13
CA ILE A 465 -27.35 -0.10 -4.50
C ILE A 465 -26.47 0.95 -3.82
N GLU A 466 -25.38 0.50 -3.21
CA GLU A 466 -24.35 1.30 -2.56
C GLU A 466 -23.41 2.02 -3.54
N GLN A 467 -23.45 1.68 -4.84
CA GLN A 467 -22.58 2.29 -5.83
C GLN A 467 -23.04 3.71 -6.13
N ASN A 468 -22.11 4.65 -5.95
CA ASN A 468 -22.31 6.03 -6.34
C ASN A 468 -22.49 6.11 -7.87
N ILE A 469 -23.18 7.14 -8.34
CA ILE A 469 -23.51 7.41 -9.74
C ILE A 469 -22.26 7.37 -10.62
N LYS A 470 -21.13 7.88 -10.13
CA LYS A 470 -19.84 7.87 -10.83
C LYS A 470 -19.23 6.48 -11.05
N SER A 471 -19.59 5.49 -10.22
CA SER A 471 -19.07 4.12 -10.29
C SER A 471 -19.98 3.15 -11.05
N ARG A 472 -21.12 3.64 -11.55
CA ARG A 472 -22.02 2.83 -12.37
C ARG A 472 -21.41 2.54 -13.73
N ARG A 473 -21.80 1.43 -14.34
CA ARG A 473 -21.26 1.00 -15.63
C ARG A 473 -21.66 1.95 -16.74
N LEU A 474 -20.70 2.23 -17.62
CA LEU A 474 -20.86 3.05 -18.82
C LEU A 474 -20.83 2.23 -20.12
N ASP A 475 -20.87 0.92 -19.98
CA ASP A 475 -20.69 -0.07 -21.04
C ASP A 475 -21.61 -1.27 -20.82
N ASN A 476 -21.98 -1.93 -21.92
CA ASN A 476 -22.70 -3.19 -21.92
C ASN A 476 -21.72 -4.35 -21.93
N LEU A 477 -21.89 -5.29 -21.00
CA LEU A 477 -21.07 -6.49 -20.87
C LEU A 477 -21.81 -7.72 -21.37
N TYR A 478 -21.12 -8.48 -22.20
CA TYR A 478 -21.52 -9.81 -22.61
C TYR A 478 -20.39 -10.77 -22.26
N GLN A 479 -20.62 -11.67 -21.32
CA GLN A 479 -19.67 -12.72 -20.95
C GLN A 479 -20.30 -14.08 -21.20
N PHE A 480 -19.57 -14.94 -21.86
CA PHE A 480 -19.93 -16.34 -22.06
C PHE A 480 -18.73 -17.22 -21.75
N ASN A 481 -18.89 -18.10 -20.77
CA ASN A 481 -17.84 -18.98 -20.27
C ASN A 481 -18.33 -20.43 -20.33
N THR A 482 -17.56 -21.30 -20.97
CA THR A 482 -17.78 -22.75 -20.98
C THR A 482 -16.53 -23.43 -20.47
N ALA A 483 -16.65 -24.31 -19.49
CA ALA A 483 -15.56 -25.11 -18.94
C ALA A 483 -15.99 -26.58 -18.86
N THR A 484 -15.19 -27.46 -19.44
CA THR A 484 -15.47 -28.88 -19.59
C THR A 484 -14.30 -29.69 -19.05
N THR A 485 -14.55 -30.52 -18.05
CA THR A 485 -13.57 -31.48 -17.51
C THR A 485 -14.03 -32.88 -17.85
N VAL A 486 -13.19 -33.68 -18.50
CA VAL A 486 -13.51 -35.05 -18.95
C VAL A 486 -12.41 -36.00 -18.52
N GLN A 487 -12.79 -37.13 -17.91
CA GLN A 487 -11.91 -38.24 -17.58
C GLN A 487 -11.89 -39.26 -18.73
N LEU A 488 -11.10 -39.00 -19.76
CA LEU A 488 -10.99 -39.86 -20.95
C LEU A 488 -10.48 -41.26 -20.62
N GLY A 489 -9.75 -41.43 -19.51
CA GLY A 489 -9.25 -42.73 -19.05
C GLY A 489 -10.32 -43.79 -18.82
N LYS A 490 -11.58 -43.38 -18.59
CA LYS A 490 -12.72 -44.30 -18.37
C LYS A 490 -13.31 -44.88 -19.65
N LEU A 491 -12.95 -44.36 -20.83
CA LEU A 491 -13.46 -44.85 -22.11
C LEU A 491 -12.70 -46.08 -22.65
N PHE A 492 -11.57 -46.45 -22.04
CA PHE A 492 -10.75 -47.57 -22.50
C PHE A 492 -11.25 -48.91 -21.90
N PRO A 493 -11.86 -49.83 -22.69
CA PRO A 493 -12.39 -51.10 -22.17
C PRO A 493 -11.27 -52.05 -21.72
N GLY A 494 -11.53 -52.86 -20.68
CA GLY A 494 -10.65 -53.95 -20.23
C GLY A 494 -9.49 -53.55 -19.30
N THR A 495 -9.34 -52.27 -18.95
CA THR A 495 -8.40 -51.80 -17.93
C THR A 495 -9.19 -51.27 -16.74
N ASN A 496 -9.28 -52.02 -15.64
CA ASN A 496 -9.96 -51.62 -14.39
C ASN A 496 -9.41 -50.27 -13.84
N ASN A 497 -9.83 -49.13 -14.39
CA ASN A 497 -9.48 -47.77 -13.99
C ASN A 497 -7.97 -47.46 -13.88
N LYS A 498 -7.12 -48.14 -14.66
CA LYS A 498 -5.65 -47.95 -14.60
C LYS A 498 -5.13 -46.82 -15.49
N ILE A 499 -5.97 -46.19 -16.31
CA ILE A 499 -5.57 -45.04 -17.14
C ILE A 499 -6.17 -43.78 -16.50
N ASN A 500 -5.30 -42.86 -16.07
CA ASN A 500 -5.70 -41.55 -15.61
C ASN A 500 -5.43 -40.53 -16.71
N LEU A 501 -6.48 -39.96 -17.29
CA LEU A 501 -6.37 -38.95 -18.35
C LEU A 501 -7.47 -37.88 -18.17
N PRO A 502 -7.28 -36.95 -17.21
CA PRO A 502 -8.18 -35.82 -17.04
C PRO A 502 -7.82 -34.74 -18.07
N VAL A 503 -8.82 -34.32 -18.83
CA VAL A 503 -8.73 -33.25 -19.82
C VAL A 503 -9.65 -32.13 -19.40
N TYR A 504 -9.12 -30.92 -19.34
CA TYR A 504 -9.84 -29.69 -19.07
C TYR A 504 -9.81 -28.81 -20.32
N TYR A 505 -10.96 -28.35 -20.75
CA TYR A 505 -11.09 -27.38 -21.84
C TYR A 505 -11.97 -26.22 -21.37
N SER A 506 -11.53 -25.00 -21.58
CA SER A 506 -12.36 -23.82 -21.32
C SER A 506 -12.30 -22.81 -22.44
N TYR A 507 -13.44 -22.20 -22.70
CA TYR A 507 -13.61 -21.17 -23.70
C TYR A 507 -14.43 -20.03 -23.10
N SER A 508 -13.86 -18.83 -23.12
CA SER A 508 -14.42 -17.63 -22.53
C SER A 508 -14.40 -16.50 -23.56
N ILE A 509 -15.53 -15.85 -23.75
CA ILE A 509 -15.66 -14.62 -24.53
C ILE A 509 -16.20 -13.55 -23.59
N GLU A 510 -15.51 -12.41 -23.56
CA GLU A 510 -15.96 -11.18 -22.95
C GLU A 510 -16.03 -10.09 -24.02
N ASN A 511 -17.15 -9.40 -24.10
CA ASN A 511 -17.34 -8.26 -24.99
C ASN A 511 -17.89 -7.07 -24.20
N LEU A 512 -17.22 -5.94 -24.30
CA LEU A 512 -17.54 -4.67 -23.65
C LEU A 512 -17.88 -3.65 -24.73
N ARG A 513 -19.13 -3.17 -24.73
CA ARG A 513 -19.63 -2.19 -25.69
C ARG A 513 -19.90 -0.87 -24.98
N PRO A 514 -19.08 0.18 -25.18
CA PRO A 514 -19.27 1.45 -24.47
C PRO A 514 -20.53 2.18 -24.97
N LYS A 515 -21.23 2.89 -24.07
CA LYS A 515 -22.37 3.77 -24.43
C LYS A 515 -21.90 4.97 -25.26
N TYR A 516 -20.73 5.50 -24.93
CA TYR A 516 -20.09 6.63 -25.62
C TYR A 516 -19.00 6.14 -26.58
N SER A 517 -18.77 6.88 -27.67
CA SER A 517 -17.69 6.61 -28.62
C SER A 517 -16.32 6.76 -27.93
N PRO A 518 -15.42 5.76 -27.99
CA PRO A 518 -14.08 5.88 -27.39
C PRO A 518 -13.24 7.02 -27.98
N LEU A 519 -13.45 7.34 -29.26
CA LEU A 519 -12.74 8.40 -29.97
C LEU A 519 -13.34 9.79 -29.71
N ASP A 520 -14.63 9.83 -29.41
CA ASP A 520 -15.40 11.05 -29.12
C ASP A 520 -16.20 10.81 -27.84
N GLY A 521 -15.50 10.85 -26.69
CA GLY A 521 -15.99 10.37 -25.37
C GLY A 521 -17.29 10.98 -24.84
N ASP A 522 -17.85 11.98 -25.51
CA ASP A 522 -19.08 12.70 -25.20
C ASP A 522 -20.22 12.47 -26.23
N LEU A 523 -19.96 11.75 -27.32
CA LEU A 523 -20.96 11.37 -28.31
C LEU A 523 -21.40 9.92 -28.07
N LEU A 524 -22.70 9.67 -28.15
CA LEU A 524 -23.23 8.31 -28.04
C LEU A 524 -22.75 7.47 -29.24
N LEU A 525 -22.29 6.24 -28.97
CA LEU A 525 -21.85 5.32 -30.02
C LEU A 525 -23.00 5.01 -30.98
N LYS A 526 -24.24 4.91 -30.46
CA LYS A 526 -25.45 4.72 -31.27
C LYS A 526 -25.65 5.83 -32.31
N ASP A 527 -25.50 7.09 -31.91
CA ASP A 527 -25.65 8.24 -32.81
C ASP A 527 -24.56 8.24 -33.91
N ALA A 528 -23.34 7.82 -33.56
CA ALA A 528 -22.26 7.67 -34.52
C ALA A 528 -22.59 6.56 -35.55
N LEU A 529 -23.10 5.41 -35.09
CA LEU A 529 -23.51 4.30 -35.96
C LEU A 529 -24.69 4.66 -36.87
N ASP A 530 -25.63 5.45 -36.40
CA ASP A 530 -26.80 5.89 -37.16
C ASP A 530 -26.43 6.89 -38.28
N THR A 531 -25.23 7.48 -38.23
CA THR A 531 -24.73 8.36 -39.29
C THR A 531 -24.30 7.57 -40.55
N TYR A 532 -23.94 6.30 -40.41
CA TYR A 532 -23.52 5.44 -41.53
C TYR A 532 -24.72 4.71 -42.14
N LYS A 533 -24.77 4.62 -43.48
CA LYS A 533 -25.86 3.95 -44.21
C LYS A 533 -25.57 2.49 -44.53
N LYS A 534 -24.29 2.12 -44.71
CA LYS A 534 -23.89 0.75 -45.05
C LYS A 534 -23.60 -0.07 -43.79
N GLN A 535 -24.03 -1.33 -43.78
CA GLN A 535 -23.80 -2.23 -42.64
C GLN A 535 -22.30 -2.50 -42.42
N GLU A 536 -21.51 -2.63 -43.50
CA GLU A 536 -20.07 -2.87 -43.42
C GLU A 536 -19.33 -1.72 -42.69
N GLU A 537 -19.75 -0.48 -42.90
CA GLU A 537 -19.19 0.70 -42.23
C GLU A 537 -19.55 0.71 -40.73
N LYS A 538 -20.77 0.29 -40.39
CA LYS A 538 -21.23 0.14 -39.01
C LYS A 538 -20.46 -0.96 -38.27
N ASP A 539 -20.31 -2.12 -38.89
CA ASP A 539 -19.59 -3.25 -38.31
C ASP A 539 -18.10 -2.93 -38.12
N SER A 540 -17.52 -2.15 -39.03
CA SER A 540 -16.18 -1.59 -38.88
C SER A 540 -16.10 -0.66 -37.67
N LEU A 541 -16.99 0.33 -37.54
CA LEU A 541 -17.00 1.25 -36.39
C LEU A 541 -17.23 0.54 -35.06
N LEU A 542 -18.09 -0.50 -35.03
CA LEU A 542 -18.29 -1.35 -33.85
C LEU A 542 -17.01 -2.08 -33.47
N MET A 543 -16.32 -2.71 -34.43
CA MET A 543 -15.02 -3.33 -34.18
C MET A 543 -13.95 -2.31 -33.74
N LEU A 544 -14.10 -1.05 -34.16
CA LEU A 544 -13.24 0.04 -33.71
C LEU A 544 -13.56 0.51 -32.29
N SER A 545 -14.75 0.25 -31.77
CA SER A 545 -15.23 0.82 -30.51
C SER A 545 -15.38 -0.20 -29.37
N GLU A 546 -15.56 -1.48 -29.69
CA GLU A 546 -15.76 -2.55 -28.71
C GLU A 546 -14.44 -3.11 -28.19
N THR A 547 -14.42 -3.49 -26.91
CA THR A 547 -13.32 -4.29 -26.35
C THR A 547 -13.75 -5.74 -26.25
N LYS A 548 -13.03 -6.62 -26.94
CA LYS A 548 -13.34 -8.05 -27.01
C LYS A 548 -12.16 -8.88 -26.57
N THR A 549 -12.37 -9.69 -25.53
CA THR A 549 -11.39 -10.62 -24.99
C THR A 549 -11.88 -12.05 -25.20
N VAL A 550 -11.05 -12.89 -25.81
CA VAL A 550 -11.33 -14.31 -26.01
C VAL A 550 -10.21 -15.10 -25.35
N THR A 551 -10.57 -15.92 -24.36
CA THR A 551 -9.63 -16.81 -23.69
C THR A 551 -10.01 -18.26 -23.97
N GLU A 552 -9.08 -18.99 -24.56
CA GLU A 552 -9.15 -20.43 -24.78
C GLU A 552 -8.10 -21.10 -23.90
N SER A 553 -8.46 -22.20 -23.24
CA SER A 553 -7.50 -22.99 -22.46
C SER A 553 -7.78 -24.47 -22.60
N PHE A 554 -6.71 -25.26 -22.69
CA PHE A 554 -6.75 -26.71 -22.79
C PHE A 554 -5.64 -27.28 -21.92
N ASN A 555 -5.99 -28.08 -20.92
CA ASN A 555 -5.05 -28.65 -19.97
C ASN A 555 -5.26 -30.15 -19.83
N VAL A 556 -4.16 -30.89 -19.82
CA VAL A 556 -4.07 -32.31 -19.48
C VAL A 556 -3.11 -32.39 -18.31
N THR A 557 -3.59 -32.86 -17.16
CA THR A 557 -2.81 -32.86 -15.91
C THR A 557 -2.68 -34.26 -15.35
N GLY A 558 -1.47 -34.68 -15.01
CA GLY A 558 -1.21 -35.97 -14.39
C GLY A 558 -1.62 -37.17 -15.27
N ALA A 559 -1.51 -37.04 -16.60
CA ALA A 559 -1.85 -38.15 -17.49
C ALA A 559 -0.85 -39.29 -17.33
N ARG A 560 -1.33 -40.47 -16.92
CA ARG A 560 -0.47 -41.61 -16.59
C ARG A 560 -1.21 -42.94 -16.74
N VAL A 561 -0.44 -44.00 -16.87
CA VAL A 561 -0.94 -45.39 -16.92
C VAL A 561 -0.47 -46.11 -15.66
N ASP A 562 -1.37 -46.32 -14.70
CA ASP A 562 -1.15 -46.95 -13.39
C ASP A 562 -1.05 -48.49 -13.50
N VAL A 563 -0.19 -48.98 -14.42
CA VAL A 563 0.18 -50.39 -14.56
C VAL A 563 1.58 -50.59 -13.99
N ARG A 564 1.67 -51.39 -12.92
CA ARG A 564 2.93 -51.69 -12.21
C ARG A 564 2.97 -53.17 -11.80
N GLY A 565 4.15 -53.78 -11.86
CA GLY A 565 4.37 -55.12 -11.31
C GLY A 565 4.34 -55.16 -9.78
N LYS A 566 4.39 -56.36 -9.18
CA LYS A 566 4.53 -56.53 -7.71
C LYS A 566 5.77 -55.83 -7.14
N ARG A 567 6.82 -55.74 -7.96
CA ARG A 567 8.03 -54.95 -7.69
C ARG A 567 8.18 -53.91 -8.79
N PRO A 568 8.50 -52.66 -8.47
CA PRO A 568 8.70 -51.62 -9.47
C PRO A 568 9.85 -51.97 -10.41
N GLN A 569 9.59 -51.92 -11.71
CA GLN A 569 10.59 -52.08 -12.77
C GLN A 569 10.86 -50.76 -13.47
N LEU A 570 12.07 -50.61 -14.02
CA LEU A 570 12.48 -49.41 -14.75
C LEU A 570 11.55 -49.11 -15.95
N TYR A 571 11.01 -50.14 -16.57
CA TYR A 571 10.12 -50.04 -17.74
C TYR A 571 8.63 -49.99 -17.38
N ASP A 572 8.25 -49.93 -16.10
CA ASP A 572 6.84 -49.80 -15.71
C ASP A 572 6.26 -48.46 -16.24
N PRO A 573 5.15 -48.48 -16.99
CA PRO A 573 4.56 -47.26 -17.54
C PRO A 573 4.01 -46.32 -16.45
N ALA A 574 3.74 -46.83 -15.25
CA ALA A 574 3.33 -46.03 -14.08
C ALA A 574 4.39 -45.02 -13.63
N ASN A 575 5.65 -45.17 -14.05
CA ASN A 575 6.71 -44.23 -13.74
C ASN A 575 6.59 -42.94 -14.59
N ILE A 576 5.82 -42.95 -15.69
CA ILE A 576 5.70 -41.82 -16.63
C ILE A 576 4.41 -41.02 -16.35
N THR A 577 4.57 -39.72 -16.16
CA THR A 577 3.47 -38.75 -16.05
C THR A 577 3.64 -37.65 -17.09
N LEU A 578 2.57 -37.39 -17.84
CA LEU A 578 2.50 -36.37 -18.88
C LEU A 578 1.62 -35.22 -18.43
N ASN A 579 2.08 -33.98 -18.64
CA ASN A 579 1.28 -32.78 -18.50
C ASN A 579 1.39 -31.94 -19.78
N TYR A 580 0.28 -31.34 -20.19
CA TYR A 580 0.25 -30.38 -21.27
C TYR A 580 -0.78 -29.30 -20.96
N ALA A 581 -0.41 -28.04 -21.10
CA ALA A 581 -1.28 -26.90 -20.91
C ALA A 581 -1.11 -25.95 -22.09
N TYR A 582 -2.22 -25.49 -22.63
CA TYR A 582 -2.31 -24.50 -23.69
C TYR A 582 -3.28 -23.42 -23.22
N GLN A 583 -2.87 -22.17 -23.35
CA GLN A 583 -3.72 -21.02 -23.08
C GLN A 583 -3.49 -19.96 -24.14
N LYS A 584 -4.57 -19.44 -24.70
CA LYS A 584 -4.53 -18.32 -25.64
C LYS A 584 -5.53 -17.27 -25.18
N SER A 585 -5.04 -16.08 -24.87
CA SER A 585 -5.86 -14.89 -24.66
C SER A 585 -5.66 -13.96 -25.86
N SER A 586 -6.76 -13.56 -26.49
CA SER A 586 -6.78 -12.60 -27.60
C SER A 586 -7.66 -11.43 -27.21
N THR A 587 -7.10 -10.22 -27.19
CA THR A 587 -7.82 -8.98 -26.87
C THR A 587 -7.78 -8.02 -28.05
N LEU A 588 -8.91 -7.39 -28.33
CA LEU A 588 -9.08 -6.27 -29.25
C LEU A 588 -9.67 -5.12 -28.44
N SER A 589 -9.24 -3.89 -28.70
CA SER A 589 -9.78 -2.66 -28.08
C SER A 589 -9.71 -1.49 -29.07
N PRO A 590 -10.26 -0.31 -28.74
CA PRO A 590 -10.16 0.86 -29.60
C PRO A 590 -8.74 1.26 -29.99
N GLU A 591 -7.78 1.09 -29.08
CA GLU A 591 -6.37 1.44 -29.28
C GLU A 591 -5.54 0.26 -29.83
N VAL A 592 -5.99 -0.97 -29.58
CA VAL A 592 -5.24 -2.20 -29.90
C VAL A 592 -5.99 -3.05 -30.91
N GLU A 593 -5.43 -3.15 -32.12
CA GLU A 593 -5.98 -3.97 -33.20
C GLU A 593 -5.80 -5.48 -32.95
N ARG A 594 -4.69 -5.87 -32.33
CA ARG A 594 -4.44 -7.28 -31.98
C ARG A 594 -3.56 -7.37 -30.75
N ASN A 595 -4.04 -7.99 -29.70
CA ASN A 595 -3.21 -8.45 -28.58
C ASN A 595 -3.40 -9.95 -28.42
N ALA A 596 -2.33 -10.73 -28.53
CA ALA A 596 -2.39 -12.17 -28.40
C ALA A 596 -1.31 -12.65 -27.42
N ASN A 597 -1.74 -13.34 -26.37
CA ASN A 597 -0.88 -14.01 -25.40
C ASN A 597 -1.12 -15.51 -25.49
N ILE A 598 -0.10 -16.25 -25.89
CA ILE A 598 -0.16 -17.69 -26.12
C ILE A 598 0.88 -18.36 -25.22
N SER A 599 0.42 -19.25 -24.35
CA SER A 599 1.26 -20.08 -23.50
C SER A 599 1.09 -21.54 -23.87
N HIS A 600 2.20 -22.24 -24.06
CA HIS A 600 2.27 -23.70 -24.12
C HIS A 600 3.21 -24.17 -23.01
N GLN A 601 2.75 -25.13 -22.20
CA GLN A 601 3.58 -25.79 -21.21
C GLN A 601 3.42 -27.29 -21.39
N ALA A 602 4.52 -28.00 -21.58
CA ALA A 602 4.54 -29.44 -21.67
C ALA A 602 5.55 -29.97 -20.66
N SER A 603 5.19 -31.02 -19.92
CA SER A 603 6.16 -31.70 -19.06
C SER A 603 6.02 -33.21 -19.13
N ILE A 604 7.15 -33.89 -19.19
CA ILE A 604 7.25 -35.35 -19.10
C ILE A 604 8.06 -35.65 -17.84
N ASN A 605 7.46 -36.35 -16.90
CA ASN A 605 8.12 -36.77 -15.67
C ASN A 605 8.22 -38.29 -15.65
N TYR A 606 9.43 -38.79 -15.51
CA TYR A 606 9.73 -40.18 -15.25
C TYR A 606 10.27 -40.28 -13.83
N ASP A 607 9.59 -40.99 -12.93
CA ASP A 607 10.03 -41.22 -11.55
C ASP A 607 9.96 -42.70 -11.22
N PHE A 608 11.11 -43.35 -11.31
CA PHE A 608 11.27 -44.73 -10.89
C PHE A 608 11.79 -44.75 -9.45
N ASN A 609 11.05 -45.45 -8.58
CA ASN A 609 11.44 -45.68 -7.20
C ASN A 609 11.28 -47.16 -6.87
N THR A 610 12.33 -47.79 -6.34
CA THR A 610 12.36 -49.21 -6.00
C THR A 610 13.18 -49.47 -4.74
N GLN A 611 12.93 -50.62 -4.11
CA GLN A 611 13.84 -51.14 -3.09
C GLN A 611 15.05 -51.77 -3.81
N PRO A 612 16.29 -51.32 -3.56
CA PRO A 612 17.46 -51.84 -4.28
C PRO A 612 17.64 -53.35 -4.10
N GLN A 613 17.94 -54.05 -5.19
CA GLN A 613 18.28 -55.47 -5.11
C GLN A 613 19.74 -55.64 -4.69
N THR A 614 19.94 -56.26 -3.54
CA THR A 614 21.27 -56.46 -2.95
C THR A 614 21.85 -57.81 -3.35
N TRP A 615 23.02 -57.79 -3.98
CA TRP A 615 23.83 -58.98 -4.23
C TRP A 615 24.87 -59.14 -3.11
N GLU A 616 24.80 -60.26 -2.40
CA GLU A 616 25.66 -60.57 -1.25
C GLU A 616 26.46 -61.86 -1.53
N PRO A 617 27.58 -61.79 -2.28
CA PRO A 617 28.29 -62.98 -2.79
C PRO A 617 28.88 -63.88 -1.70
N PHE A 618 29.21 -63.32 -0.53
CA PHE A 618 29.90 -64.04 0.55
C PHE A 618 28.98 -64.39 1.73
N ARG A 619 27.66 -64.18 1.62
CA ARG A 619 26.73 -64.41 2.74
C ARG A 619 26.63 -65.87 3.17
N ASN A 620 26.76 -66.80 2.21
CA ASN A 620 26.59 -68.24 2.43
C ASN A 620 27.91 -69.03 2.49
N THR A 621 29.07 -68.37 2.55
CA THR A 621 30.38 -69.04 2.60
C THR A 621 30.83 -69.34 4.02
N LYS A 622 30.99 -70.63 4.36
CA LYS A 622 31.40 -71.10 5.70
C LYS A 622 32.76 -70.56 6.17
N ALA A 623 33.68 -70.25 5.24
CA ALA A 623 35.00 -69.70 5.55
C ALA A 623 34.95 -68.31 6.24
N PHE A 624 33.85 -67.56 6.07
CA PHE A 624 33.69 -66.20 6.58
C PHE A 624 32.66 -66.10 7.72
N GLU A 625 32.27 -67.23 8.34
CA GLU A 625 31.34 -67.24 9.49
C GLU A 625 31.92 -66.58 10.75
N LYS A 626 33.25 -66.59 10.92
CA LYS A 626 33.92 -66.00 12.08
C LYS A 626 33.68 -64.48 12.15
N PRO A 627 33.47 -63.91 13.36
CA PRO A 627 33.21 -62.47 13.53
C PRO A 627 34.29 -61.54 12.93
N THR A 628 35.52 -62.02 12.80
CA THR A 628 36.65 -61.29 12.20
C THR A 628 36.49 -61.03 10.70
N TRP A 629 35.70 -61.85 10.00
CA TRP A 629 35.48 -61.75 8.55
C TRP A 629 34.11 -61.15 8.19
N ALA A 630 33.40 -60.58 9.17
CA ALA A 630 32.06 -60.03 9.00
C ALA A 630 31.99 -58.91 7.94
N ILE A 631 33.07 -58.15 7.74
CA ILE A 631 33.14 -57.11 6.70
C ILE A 631 33.12 -57.69 5.28
N ILE A 632 33.73 -58.86 5.07
CA ILE A 632 33.77 -59.57 3.78
C ILE A 632 32.48 -60.35 3.59
N ARG A 633 32.02 -61.07 4.62
CA ARG A 633 30.77 -61.84 4.59
C ARG A 633 29.55 -60.98 4.26
N ASP A 634 29.45 -59.81 4.90
CA ASP A 634 28.31 -58.90 4.75
C ASP A 634 28.52 -57.87 3.62
N PHE A 635 29.53 -58.07 2.77
CA PHE A 635 29.73 -57.25 1.60
C PHE A 635 28.53 -57.39 0.67
N ALA A 636 27.93 -56.26 0.34
CA ALA A 636 26.61 -56.17 -0.24
C ALA A 636 26.62 -55.04 -1.27
N ILE A 637 26.46 -55.38 -2.55
CA ILE A 637 26.38 -54.41 -3.64
C ILE A 637 24.93 -54.34 -4.11
N ASN A 638 24.39 -53.13 -4.19
CA ASN A 638 23.12 -52.90 -4.86
C ASN A 638 23.41 -52.53 -6.33
N TYR A 639 23.00 -53.37 -7.27
CA TYR A 639 23.24 -53.13 -8.70
C TYR A 639 22.19 -52.23 -9.37
N SER A 640 21.05 -51.98 -8.71
CA SER A 640 20.01 -51.07 -9.19
C SER A 640 19.98 -49.76 -8.38
N PRO A 641 19.74 -48.60 -9.01
CA PRO A 641 19.52 -47.36 -8.28
C PRO A 641 18.21 -47.42 -7.46
N SER A 642 18.20 -46.74 -6.32
CA SER A 642 17.04 -46.63 -5.42
C SER A 642 15.97 -45.72 -6.03
N ARG A 643 16.41 -44.63 -6.68
CA ARG A 643 15.54 -43.71 -7.42
C ARG A 643 16.21 -43.23 -8.70
N LEU A 644 15.45 -43.19 -9.78
CA LEU A 644 15.83 -42.57 -11.05
C LEU A 644 14.71 -41.63 -11.48
N GLY A 645 14.98 -40.32 -11.43
CA GLY A 645 14.06 -39.26 -11.82
C GLY A 645 14.56 -38.54 -13.06
N LEU A 646 13.69 -38.34 -14.04
CA LEU A 646 13.91 -37.46 -15.19
C LEU A 646 12.67 -36.60 -15.39
N SER A 647 12.83 -35.28 -15.33
CA SER A 647 11.76 -34.31 -15.60
C SER A 647 12.18 -33.44 -16.76
N VAL A 648 11.40 -33.47 -17.83
CA VAL A 648 11.59 -32.62 -19.00
C VAL A 648 10.43 -31.63 -19.03
N ASN A 649 10.73 -30.34 -18.93
CA ASN A 649 9.72 -29.27 -18.95
C ASN A 649 10.01 -28.31 -20.10
N MET A 650 9.03 -28.09 -20.97
CA MET A 650 9.08 -27.12 -22.06
C MET A 650 8.01 -26.07 -21.82
N SER A 651 8.39 -24.80 -21.81
CA SER A 651 7.47 -23.67 -21.63
C SER A 651 7.73 -22.64 -22.71
N ARG A 652 6.71 -22.35 -23.51
CA ARG A 652 6.73 -21.30 -24.52
C ARG A 652 5.67 -20.27 -24.18
N VAL A 653 6.09 -19.02 -24.00
CA VAL A 653 5.21 -17.86 -23.87
C VAL A 653 5.48 -16.94 -25.05
N TYR A 654 4.43 -16.66 -25.82
CA TYR A 654 4.45 -15.76 -26.96
C TYR A 654 3.43 -14.66 -26.71
N SER A 655 3.88 -13.41 -26.73
CA SER A 655 3.04 -12.23 -26.61
C SER A 655 3.22 -11.37 -27.85
N GLU A 656 2.12 -10.87 -28.38
CA GLU A 656 2.10 -10.03 -29.57
C GLU A 656 1.08 -8.91 -29.38
N THR A 657 1.50 -7.68 -29.61
CA THR A 657 0.63 -6.50 -29.53
C THR A 657 0.82 -5.65 -30.78
N GLN A 658 -0.29 -5.36 -31.46
CA GLN A 658 -0.39 -4.47 -32.61
C GLN A 658 -1.30 -3.31 -32.24
N LEU A 659 -0.73 -2.11 -32.16
CA LEU A 659 -1.48 -0.88 -31.97
C LEU A 659 -2.21 -0.49 -33.26
N ARG A 660 -3.34 0.21 -33.10
CA ARG A 660 -4.12 0.70 -34.23
C ARG A 660 -3.58 2.04 -34.74
N ASP A 661 -3.55 2.22 -36.05
CA ASP A 661 -3.34 3.54 -36.67
C ASP A 661 -4.67 4.33 -36.64
N LEU A 662 -4.82 5.23 -35.69
CA LEU A 662 -6.04 6.03 -35.51
C LEU A 662 -6.15 7.19 -36.50
N GLU A 663 -5.03 7.65 -37.07
CA GLU A 663 -5.00 8.78 -38.00
C GLU A 663 -4.98 8.35 -39.46
N GLY A 664 -4.75 7.05 -39.72
CA GLY A 664 -4.57 6.50 -41.07
C GLY A 664 -3.37 7.12 -41.81
N SER A 665 -2.49 7.79 -41.07
CA SER A 665 -1.44 8.65 -41.62
C SER A 665 -0.25 7.86 -42.13
N MET A 666 -0.12 6.60 -41.69
CA MET A 666 1.09 5.82 -41.96
C MET A 666 0.98 4.90 -43.17
N MET A 667 -0.21 4.75 -43.79
CA MET A 667 -0.45 3.85 -44.94
C MET A 667 0.15 2.44 -44.74
N ILE A 668 0.18 1.96 -43.49
CA ILE A 668 0.92 0.74 -43.13
C ILE A 668 0.13 -0.49 -43.55
N ASN A 669 0.79 -1.40 -44.27
CA ASN A 669 0.22 -2.70 -44.58
C ASN A 669 0.13 -3.53 -43.28
N ARG A 670 -1.11 -3.84 -42.85
CA ARG A 670 -1.39 -4.68 -41.66
C ARG A 670 -0.79 -6.09 -41.73
N TYR A 671 -0.39 -6.55 -42.93
CA TYR A 671 0.24 -7.84 -43.18
C TYR A 671 1.77 -7.75 -43.28
N ASP A 672 2.36 -6.58 -43.02
CA ASP A 672 3.81 -6.43 -42.93
C ASP A 672 4.32 -6.91 -41.57
N PRO A 673 5.18 -7.95 -41.51
CA PRO A 673 5.77 -8.45 -40.26
C PRO A 673 6.72 -7.44 -39.59
N TYR A 674 7.17 -6.39 -40.30
CA TYR A 674 8.05 -5.34 -39.78
C TYR A 674 7.32 -4.04 -39.46
N ASN A 675 5.99 -4.08 -39.38
CA ASN A 675 5.18 -2.94 -38.98
C ASN A 675 5.65 -2.38 -37.61
N PRO A 676 6.00 -1.08 -37.50
CA PRO A 676 6.48 -0.49 -36.25
C PRO A 676 5.43 -0.45 -35.13
N LEU A 677 4.14 -0.61 -35.46
CA LEU A 677 3.05 -0.73 -34.50
C LEU A 677 2.91 -2.14 -33.92
N ILE A 678 3.65 -3.12 -34.45
CA ILE A 678 3.69 -4.50 -33.95
C ILE A 678 4.91 -4.68 -33.04
N SER A 679 4.64 -5.16 -31.83
CA SER A 679 5.66 -5.64 -30.91
C SER A 679 5.40 -7.11 -30.57
N SER A 680 6.46 -7.92 -30.55
CA SER A 680 6.37 -9.32 -30.16
C SER A 680 7.44 -9.68 -29.13
N SER A 681 7.06 -10.53 -28.18
CA SER A 681 7.92 -11.07 -27.15
C SER A 681 7.81 -12.59 -27.15
N LYS A 682 8.96 -13.27 -27.12
CA LYS A 682 9.04 -14.72 -27.21
C LYS A 682 9.95 -15.25 -26.13
N ASN A 683 9.45 -16.18 -25.34
CA ASN A 683 10.21 -16.87 -24.32
C ASN A 683 9.94 -18.37 -24.41
N PHE A 684 10.88 -19.12 -24.98
CA PHE A 684 10.80 -20.57 -25.11
C PHE A 684 11.95 -21.23 -24.35
N VAL A 685 11.62 -21.84 -23.22
CA VAL A 685 12.57 -22.47 -22.29
C VAL A 685 12.33 -23.98 -22.24
N TRP A 686 13.42 -24.72 -22.20
CA TRP A 686 13.47 -26.16 -22.04
C TRP A 686 14.32 -26.53 -20.82
N GLY A 687 13.66 -26.89 -19.73
CA GLY A 687 14.26 -27.44 -18.53
C GLY A 687 14.35 -28.96 -18.56
N ARG A 688 15.45 -29.48 -18.03
CA ARG A 688 15.74 -30.91 -17.91
C ARG A 688 16.36 -31.16 -16.56
N ASN A 689 15.66 -31.88 -15.70
CA ASN A 689 16.10 -32.24 -14.37
C ASN A 689 16.32 -33.75 -14.32
N PHE A 690 17.47 -34.17 -13.81
CA PHE A 690 17.84 -35.56 -13.63
C PHE A 690 18.23 -35.79 -12.17
N VAL A 691 17.73 -36.87 -11.59
CA VAL A 691 17.98 -37.26 -10.21
C VAL A 691 18.35 -38.74 -10.20
N LEU A 692 19.52 -39.06 -9.67
CA LEU A 692 19.99 -40.42 -9.48
C LEU A 692 20.35 -40.61 -8.01
N VAL A 693 19.59 -41.46 -7.32
CA VAL A 693 19.90 -41.89 -5.96
C VAL A 693 20.30 -43.35 -6.02
N TRP A 694 21.55 -43.65 -5.66
CA TRP A 694 22.11 -44.99 -5.69
C TRP A 694 22.82 -45.32 -4.38
N ASP A 695 22.20 -46.21 -3.62
CA ASP A 695 22.81 -46.82 -2.44
C ASP A 695 23.76 -47.96 -2.87
N LEU A 696 24.91 -47.65 -3.48
CA LEU A 696 25.85 -48.65 -4.05
C LEU A 696 26.16 -49.82 -3.09
N THR A 697 26.34 -49.52 -1.81
CA THR A 697 26.43 -50.52 -0.73
C THR A 697 25.62 -50.05 0.48
N LYS A 698 25.50 -50.86 1.53
CA LYS A 698 24.89 -50.44 2.82
C LYS A 698 25.55 -49.20 3.43
N ASN A 699 26.80 -48.93 3.04
CA ASN A 699 27.67 -47.93 3.65
C ASN A 699 28.02 -46.77 2.71
N LEU A 700 27.75 -46.88 1.40
CA LEU A 700 28.09 -45.88 0.40
C LEU A 700 26.82 -45.47 -0.34
N LYS A 701 26.39 -44.23 -0.15
CA LYS A 701 25.22 -43.65 -0.82
C LYS A 701 25.64 -42.49 -1.70
N LEU A 702 25.17 -42.52 -2.94
CA LEU A 702 25.38 -41.49 -3.95
C LEU A 702 24.05 -40.84 -4.30
N ASN A 703 23.99 -39.52 -4.27
CA ASN A 703 22.88 -38.72 -4.75
C ASN A 703 23.42 -37.70 -5.74
N PHE A 704 23.12 -37.90 -7.02
CA PHE A 704 23.49 -37.01 -8.11
C PHE A 704 22.25 -36.33 -8.66
N GLN A 705 22.29 -35.01 -8.77
CA GLN A 705 21.22 -34.20 -9.33
C GLN A 705 21.80 -33.26 -10.36
N SER A 706 21.17 -33.15 -11.52
CA SER A 706 21.50 -32.13 -12.51
C SER A 706 20.24 -31.45 -13.02
N ALA A 707 20.33 -30.14 -13.26
CA ALA A 707 19.27 -29.30 -13.76
C ALA A 707 19.84 -28.41 -14.87
N THR A 708 19.34 -28.59 -16.09
CA THR A 708 19.76 -27.83 -17.27
C THR A 708 18.56 -27.06 -17.80
N ASN A 709 18.64 -25.73 -17.81
CA ASN A 709 17.69 -24.90 -18.55
C ASN A 709 18.37 -24.38 -19.81
N SER A 710 17.72 -24.64 -20.94
CA SER A 710 18.11 -24.11 -22.25
C SER A 710 17.02 -23.22 -22.81
N ARG A 711 17.41 -22.24 -23.62
CA ARG A 711 16.52 -21.51 -24.51
C ARG A 711 16.39 -22.28 -25.81
N ILE A 712 15.17 -22.42 -26.32
CA ILE A 712 14.94 -22.81 -27.71
C ILE A 712 15.03 -21.53 -28.54
N ASP A 713 15.94 -21.54 -29.50
CA ASP A 713 16.14 -20.40 -30.37
C ASP A 713 14.96 -20.29 -31.36
N GLU A 714 14.49 -19.06 -31.53
CA GLU A 714 13.38 -18.69 -32.41
C GLU A 714 13.83 -17.51 -33.29
N THR A 715 13.10 -17.24 -34.37
CA THR A 715 13.34 -16.06 -35.22
C THR A 715 13.34 -14.77 -34.40
N ARG A 716 14.29 -13.86 -34.65
CA ARG A 716 14.57 -12.73 -33.75
C ARG A 716 13.60 -11.55 -33.86
N PHE A 717 13.21 -11.18 -35.07
CA PHE A 717 12.46 -9.93 -35.32
C PHE A 717 11.01 -10.16 -35.77
N ALA A 718 10.77 -11.21 -36.58
CA ALA A 718 9.45 -11.43 -37.17
C ALA A 718 8.44 -11.97 -36.13
N PRO A 719 7.19 -11.47 -36.09
CA PRO A 719 6.10 -12.09 -35.34
C PRO A 719 5.82 -13.52 -35.81
N VAL A 720 5.28 -14.37 -34.93
CA VAL A 720 4.99 -15.78 -35.19
C VAL A 720 3.48 -15.97 -35.27
N ASN A 721 2.92 -15.85 -36.47
CA ASN A 721 1.49 -16.01 -36.67
C ASN A 721 1.16 -16.67 -38.01
N ARG A 722 0.71 -17.93 -37.97
CA ARG A 722 0.38 -18.71 -39.19
C ARG A 722 -0.66 -18.05 -40.10
N ARG A 723 -1.58 -17.24 -39.56
CA ARG A 723 -2.65 -16.62 -40.33
C ARG A 723 -2.21 -15.34 -41.05
N PHE A 724 -1.35 -14.55 -40.43
CA PHE A 724 -0.94 -13.23 -40.93
C PHE A 724 0.44 -13.23 -41.58
N PHE A 725 1.35 -14.09 -41.10
CA PHE A 725 2.76 -14.16 -41.48
C PHE A 725 3.15 -15.62 -41.78
N PRO A 726 2.60 -16.23 -42.86
CA PRO A 726 2.78 -17.65 -43.13
C PRO A 726 4.23 -18.02 -43.46
N ASN A 727 4.97 -17.16 -44.17
CA ASN A 727 6.36 -17.42 -44.53
C ASN A 727 7.26 -17.39 -43.29
N GLU A 728 7.11 -16.35 -42.46
CA GLU A 728 7.84 -16.15 -41.21
C GLU A 728 7.53 -17.26 -40.19
N TYR A 729 6.33 -17.83 -40.27
CA TYR A 729 5.95 -19.00 -39.48
C TYR A 729 6.66 -20.28 -39.90
N GLU A 730 6.93 -20.48 -41.19
CA GLU A 730 7.75 -21.61 -41.66
C GLU A 730 9.23 -21.43 -41.24
N ASP A 731 9.81 -20.24 -41.41
CA ASP A 731 11.17 -19.93 -40.93
C ASP A 731 11.33 -20.17 -39.43
N TRP A 732 10.29 -19.82 -38.67
CA TRP A 732 10.22 -20.07 -37.24
C TRP A 732 10.25 -21.58 -36.91
N LYS A 733 9.48 -22.41 -37.63
CA LYS A 733 9.49 -23.86 -37.39
C LYS A 733 10.86 -24.46 -37.65
N ASP A 734 11.51 -24.06 -38.74
CA ASP A 734 12.83 -24.56 -39.10
C ASP A 734 13.86 -24.21 -38.02
N THR A 735 13.84 -22.97 -37.53
CA THR A 735 14.72 -22.50 -36.45
C THR A 735 14.47 -23.28 -35.15
N VAL A 736 13.21 -23.46 -34.76
CA VAL A 736 12.83 -24.22 -33.55
C VAL A 736 13.26 -25.68 -33.67
N MET A 737 13.00 -26.32 -34.81
CA MET A 737 13.37 -27.70 -35.05
C MET A 737 14.89 -27.90 -35.02
N MET A 738 15.64 -26.97 -35.62
CA MET A 738 17.09 -26.95 -35.54
C MET A 738 17.56 -26.80 -34.09
N SER A 739 17.00 -25.87 -33.31
CA SER A 739 17.37 -25.66 -31.91
C SER A 739 17.05 -26.88 -31.04
N LEU A 740 15.90 -27.54 -31.26
CA LEU A 740 15.52 -28.79 -30.58
C LEU A 740 16.51 -29.93 -30.88
N ARG A 741 16.93 -30.09 -32.14
CA ARG A 741 17.95 -31.07 -32.55
C ARG A 741 19.31 -30.81 -31.87
N HIS A 742 19.64 -29.54 -31.60
CA HIS A 742 20.87 -29.13 -30.90
C HIS A 742 20.70 -29.01 -29.37
N LEU A 743 19.61 -29.55 -28.81
CA LEU A 743 19.35 -29.54 -27.36
C LEU A 743 19.15 -28.15 -26.72
N GLY A 744 18.87 -27.14 -27.55
CA GLY A 744 18.69 -25.73 -27.18
C GLY A 744 19.99 -25.05 -26.72
N SER A 745 19.99 -23.73 -26.77
CA SER A 745 21.08 -22.90 -26.25
C SER A 745 21.07 -22.88 -24.70
N PRO A 746 22.07 -23.43 -23.99
CA PRO A 746 22.05 -23.52 -22.53
C PRO A 746 22.07 -22.12 -21.89
N LEU A 747 21.18 -21.90 -20.91
CA LEU A 747 21.11 -20.68 -20.09
C LEU A 747 21.77 -20.90 -18.73
N THR A 748 21.41 -22.02 -18.08
CA THR A 748 21.92 -22.38 -16.76
C THR A 748 22.11 -23.88 -16.67
N TYR A 749 23.19 -24.31 -16.04
CA TYR A 749 23.42 -25.70 -15.68
C TYR A 749 23.81 -25.76 -14.21
N GLN A 750 23.10 -26.59 -13.44
CA GLN A 750 23.37 -26.82 -12.04
C GLN A 750 23.55 -28.31 -11.82
N GLN A 751 24.54 -28.67 -11.03
CA GLN A 751 24.82 -30.05 -10.65
C GLN A 751 25.11 -30.09 -9.16
N THR A 752 24.55 -31.08 -8.49
CA THR A 752 24.84 -31.40 -7.09
C THR A 752 25.18 -32.88 -6.97
N LEU A 753 26.35 -33.19 -6.43
CA LEU A 753 26.78 -34.54 -6.11
C LEU A 753 26.99 -34.64 -4.61
N ASN A 754 26.22 -35.51 -3.96
CA ASN A 754 26.38 -35.83 -2.54
C ASN A 754 26.78 -37.30 -2.43
N VAL A 755 27.97 -37.56 -1.90
CA VAL A 755 28.47 -38.91 -1.62
C VAL A 755 28.62 -39.03 -0.12
N SER A 756 27.95 -40.00 0.49
CA SER A 756 28.09 -40.30 1.92
C SER A 756 28.63 -41.71 2.11
N TYR A 757 29.64 -41.83 2.98
CA TYR A 757 30.30 -43.07 3.32
C TYR A 757 30.36 -43.26 4.84
N THR A 758 29.66 -44.27 5.33
CA THR A 758 29.72 -44.68 6.74
C THR A 758 30.72 -45.84 6.87
N ALA A 759 31.84 -45.61 7.55
CA ALA A 759 32.87 -46.63 7.71
C ALA A 759 32.36 -47.76 8.62
N PRO A 760 32.43 -49.04 8.20
CA PRO A 760 31.89 -50.18 8.95
C PRO A 760 32.81 -50.66 10.09
N PHE A 761 33.37 -49.74 10.88
CA PHE A 761 34.22 -50.06 12.01
C PHE A 761 33.50 -50.91 13.07
N ASN A 762 32.19 -50.76 13.20
CA ASN A 762 31.31 -51.60 14.03
C ASN A 762 31.35 -53.10 13.68
N LYS A 763 31.77 -53.46 12.46
CA LYS A 763 31.90 -54.86 12.03
C LYS A 763 33.28 -55.45 12.35
N ILE A 764 34.25 -54.61 12.71
CA ILE A 764 35.60 -55.04 13.08
C ILE A 764 35.65 -55.11 14.60
N GLY A 765 35.72 -56.32 15.16
CA GLY A 765 35.65 -56.53 16.61
C GLY A 765 36.72 -55.82 17.45
N LEU A 766 37.82 -55.33 16.86
CA LEU A 766 38.84 -54.51 17.51
C LEU A 766 38.59 -53.00 17.41
N LEU A 767 37.74 -52.56 16.48
CA LEU A 767 37.50 -51.15 16.13
C LEU A 767 36.03 -50.72 16.31
N ASP A 768 35.18 -51.56 16.90
CA ASP A 768 33.76 -51.30 17.14
C ASP A 768 33.45 -50.14 18.11
N TRP A 769 34.50 -49.56 18.68
CA TRP A 769 34.48 -48.33 19.47
C TRP A 769 34.65 -47.06 18.62
N ILE A 770 34.91 -47.19 17.33
CA ILE A 770 35.01 -46.09 16.37
C ILE A 770 33.73 -46.06 15.52
N ALA A 771 33.11 -44.90 15.38
CA ALA A 771 32.14 -44.60 14.34
C ALA A 771 32.71 -43.46 13.50
N ALA A 772 32.72 -43.61 12.18
CA ALA A 772 33.20 -42.56 11.29
C ALA A 772 32.28 -42.46 10.07
N ASP A 773 31.90 -41.24 9.76
CA ASP A 773 31.08 -40.89 8.62
C ASP A 773 31.80 -39.80 7.83
N ALA A 774 31.94 -40.01 6.52
CA ALA A 774 32.47 -39.04 5.60
C ALA A 774 31.37 -38.65 4.61
N SER A 775 31.21 -37.36 4.33
CA SER A 775 30.36 -36.88 3.26
C SER A 775 31.08 -35.86 2.40
N TYR A 776 30.94 -36.02 1.09
CA TYR A 776 31.45 -35.12 0.08
C TYR A 776 30.25 -34.52 -0.66
N ASN A 777 30.07 -33.21 -0.53
CA ASN A 777 29.04 -32.46 -1.23
C ASN A 777 29.72 -31.52 -2.23
N ALA A 778 29.42 -31.68 -3.52
CA ALA A 778 29.94 -30.84 -4.58
C ALA A 778 28.79 -30.23 -5.36
N GLN A 779 28.82 -28.90 -5.48
CA GLN A 779 27.87 -28.12 -6.27
C GLN A 779 28.63 -27.40 -7.39
N TYR A 780 28.15 -27.56 -8.62
CA TYR A 780 28.65 -26.88 -9.82
C TYR A 780 27.52 -26.07 -10.42
N THR A 781 27.76 -24.79 -10.68
CA THR A 781 26.83 -23.90 -11.38
C THR A 781 27.53 -23.25 -12.56
N TRP A 782 26.90 -23.30 -13.72
CA TRP A 782 27.28 -22.54 -14.91
C TRP A 782 26.10 -21.68 -15.33
N ASN A 783 26.33 -20.38 -15.49
CA ASN A 783 25.32 -19.42 -15.93
C ASN A 783 25.84 -18.70 -17.18
N ARG A 784 24.99 -18.64 -18.22
CA ARG A 784 25.29 -17.88 -19.43
C ARG A 784 25.35 -16.39 -19.09
N GLY A 785 26.39 -15.70 -19.56
CA GLY A 785 26.50 -14.25 -19.43
C GLY A 785 25.46 -13.51 -20.25
N ALA A 786 25.15 -12.27 -19.86
CA ALA A 786 24.32 -11.40 -20.68
C ALA A 786 25.06 -11.03 -21.97
N GLU A 787 24.37 -11.10 -23.11
CA GLU A 787 24.88 -10.61 -24.40
C GLU A 787 24.32 -9.20 -24.66
N PRO A 788 25.09 -8.13 -24.38
CA PRO A 788 24.66 -6.77 -24.65
C PRO A 788 24.53 -6.51 -26.16
N ARG A 789 23.63 -5.59 -26.54
CA ARG A 789 23.42 -5.19 -27.95
C ARG A 789 24.69 -4.71 -28.66
N ALA A 790 25.71 -4.27 -27.92
CA ALA A 790 27.00 -3.82 -28.44
C ALA A 790 27.90 -4.97 -28.97
N GLY A 791 27.47 -6.23 -28.90
CA GLY A 791 28.24 -7.38 -29.42
C GLY A 791 29.46 -7.74 -28.57
N ILE A 792 29.56 -7.22 -27.35
CA ILE A 792 30.65 -7.49 -26.42
C ILE A 792 30.37 -8.82 -25.72
N TYR A 793 31.26 -9.80 -25.88
CA TYR A 793 31.17 -11.07 -25.18
C TYR A 793 31.74 -10.95 -23.75
N LEU A 794 30.86 -10.97 -22.75
CA LEU A 794 31.23 -10.83 -21.33
C LEU A 794 31.65 -12.17 -20.68
N GLY A 795 31.61 -13.29 -21.41
CA GLY A 795 31.90 -14.62 -20.88
C GLY A 795 30.75 -15.22 -20.07
N ASN A 796 30.89 -16.50 -19.72
CA ASN A 796 29.94 -17.22 -18.86
C ASN A 796 30.51 -17.33 -17.43
N ASN A 797 29.64 -17.41 -16.42
CA ASN A 797 30.05 -17.52 -15.03
C ASN A 797 30.00 -18.98 -14.57
N ILE A 798 31.08 -19.46 -13.94
CA ILE A 798 31.19 -20.79 -13.33
C ILE A 798 31.46 -20.61 -11.84
N ALA A 799 30.68 -21.31 -11.01
CA ALA A 799 30.87 -21.37 -9.57
C ALA A 799 30.92 -22.83 -9.10
N ASN A 800 31.97 -23.17 -8.35
CA ASN A 800 32.17 -24.47 -7.74
C ASN A 800 32.20 -24.33 -6.22
N ASN A 801 31.42 -25.15 -5.53
CA ASN A 801 31.46 -25.26 -4.09
C ASN A 801 31.64 -26.72 -3.69
N THR A 802 32.64 -27.02 -2.89
CA THR A 802 32.94 -28.38 -2.43
C THR A 802 33.11 -28.39 -0.92
N GLN A 803 32.39 -29.28 -0.24
CA GLN A 803 32.44 -29.45 1.20
C GLN A 803 32.81 -30.88 1.55
N TRP A 804 33.81 -31.03 2.40
CA TRP A 804 34.28 -32.32 2.90
C TRP A 804 34.02 -32.41 4.39
N GLN A 805 32.97 -33.13 4.77
CA GLN A 805 32.64 -33.30 6.17
C GLN A 805 33.07 -34.69 6.65
N PHE A 806 33.89 -34.74 7.69
CA PHE A 806 34.28 -35.96 8.38
C PHE A 806 33.82 -35.88 9.83
N ASN A 807 32.95 -36.81 10.22
CA ASN A 807 32.46 -36.94 11.58
C ASN A 807 33.00 -38.25 12.16
N GLY A 808 33.87 -38.16 13.15
CA GLY A 808 34.36 -39.27 13.95
C GLY A 808 33.74 -39.24 15.34
N SER A 809 33.36 -40.40 15.86
CA SER A 809 32.89 -40.57 17.23
C SER A 809 33.56 -41.77 17.85
N LEU A 810 34.22 -41.57 18.99
CA LEU A 810 34.90 -42.59 19.76
C LEU A 810 34.02 -42.95 20.95
N LYS A 811 33.46 -44.16 20.96
CA LYS A 811 32.69 -44.74 22.06
C LYS A 811 33.66 -45.40 23.05
N MET A 812 34.26 -44.61 23.92
CA MET A 812 35.28 -45.08 24.86
C MET A 812 34.77 -46.18 25.79
N GLU A 813 33.47 -46.21 26.11
CA GLU A 813 32.88 -47.29 26.90
C GLU A 813 33.04 -48.68 26.24
N THR A 814 32.86 -48.79 24.92
CA THR A 814 33.07 -50.08 24.22
C THR A 814 34.55 -50.43 24.10
N LEU A 815 35.45 -49.43 24.00
CA LEU A 815 36.90 -49.61 24.06
C LEU A 815 37.35 -50.14 25.43
N TYR A 816 36.92 -49.51 26.53
CA TYR A 816 37.25 -49.93 27.88
C TYR A 816 36.75 -51.35 28.18
N ASN A 817 35.55 -51.68 27.68
CA ASN A 817 34.97 -53.01 27.85
C ASN A 817 35.73 -54.13 27.09
N LYS A 818 36.74 -53.82 26.27
CA LYS A 818 37.65 -54.82 25.68
C LYS A 818 38.63 -55.38 26.71
N VAL A 819 39.02 -54.58 27.71
CA VAL A 819 39.90 -55.02 28.79
C VAL A 819 39.06 -55.65 29.89
N LYS A 820 39.26 -56.95 30.19
CA LYS A 820 38.44 -57.72 31.15
C LYS A 820 38.27 -57.01 32.51
N TYR A 821 39.36 -56.46 33.05
CA TYR A 821 39.34 -55.72 34.32
C TYR A 821 38.51 -54.43 34.24
N LEU A 822 38.67 -53.63 33.19
CA LEU A 822 37.91 -52.38 33.01
C LEU A 822 36.43 -52.64 32.72
N LYS A 823 36.11 -53.75 32.02
CA LYS A 823 34.75 -54.23 31.80
C LYS A 823 34.07 -54.59 33.12
N GLU A 824 34.74 -55.34 34.00
CA GLU A 824 34.23 -55.66 35.33
C GLU A 824 34.02 -54.40 36.17
N VAL A 825 34.93 -53.42 36.08
CA VAL A 825 34.78 -52.11 36.71
C VAL A 825 33.60 -51.33 36.14
N ASN A 826 33.39 -51.29 34.81
CA ASN A 826 32.20 -50.64 34.24
C ASN A 826 30.89 -51.34 34.66
N GLN A 827 30.87 -52.68 34.67
CA GLN A 827 29.70 -53.49 35.02
C GLN A 827 29.33 -53.42 36.51
N LYS A 828 30.30 -53.49 37.43
CA LYS A 828 30.12 -53.40 38.90
C LYS A 828 29.38 -52.13 39.36
N PHE A 829 29.34 -51.15 38.48
CA PHE A 829 29.31 -49.73 38.81
C PHE A 829 28.25 -49.05 37.90
N SER A 830 27.83 -49.71 36.81
CA SER A 830 26.53 -49.53 36.16
C SER A 830 25.41 -50.33 36.85
N GLN A 831 25.71 -51.49 37.45
CA GLN A 831 24.74 -52.31 38.19
C GLN A 831 24.33 -51.74 39.57
N ARG A 832 25.12 -50.81 40.14
CA ARG A 832 24.82 -50.18 41.45
C ARG A 832 23.59 -49.26 41.46
N SER A 833 22.98 -48.98 40.30
CA SER A 833 21.81 -48.09 40.18
C SER A 833 20.44 -48.79 40.28
N ARG A 834 20.35 -50.10 40.56
CA ARG A 834 19.05 -50.82 40.41
C ARG A 834 18.48 -51.61 41.59
N ASN A 835 19.17 -51.76 42.73
CA ASN A 835 18.59 -52.45 43.89
C ASN A 835 18.77 -51.64 45.19
N THR A 836 17.84 -50.73 45.47
CA THR A 836 17.67 -50.09 46.78
C THR A 836 16.93 -51.06 47.70
N PHE A 837 17.54 -51.45 48.84
CA PHE A 837 16.89 -52.32 49.83
C PHE A 837 15.63 -51.63 50.40
N LYS A 838 14.50 -52.35 50.44
CA LYS A 838 13.26 -51.87 51.09
C LYS A 838 13.09 -52.58 52.43
N GLU A 839 13.18 -51.83 53.52
CA GLU A 839 12.95 -52.35 54.87
C GLU A 839 11.52 -52.89 55.02
N LYS A 840 11.37 -54.06 55.67
CA LYS A 840 10.08 -54.61 56.10
C LYS A 840 10.02 -54.58 57.61
N SER A 841 8.95 -54.03 58.18
CA SER A 841 8.68 -54.06 59.63
C SER A 841 7.37 -54.80 59.93
N ILE A 842 7.30 -55.39 61.13
CA ILE A 842 6.07 -55.96 61.68
C ILE A 842 5.93 -55.57 63.15
N ASP A 843 4.73 -55.14 63.53
CA ASP A 843 4.40 -54.76 64.90
C ASP A 843 3.48 -55.82 65.52
N GLN A 844 3.85 -56.35 66.68
CA GLN A 844 3.06 -57.36 67.37
C GLN A 844 2.84 -56.96 68.84
N LYS A 845 1.57 -56.77 69.21
CA LYS A 845 1.17 -56.42 70.57
C LYS A 845 0.89 -57.69 71.37
N LEU A 846 1.63 -57.90 72.45
CA LEU A 846 1.55 -59.08 73.31
C LEU A 846 1.42 -58.65 74.78
N ALA A 847 0.54 -59.33 75.53
CA ALA A 847 0.46 -59.16 76.99
C ALA A 847 1.62 -59.94 77.63
N VAL A 848 2.56 -59.23 78.25
CA VAL A 848 3.76 -59.83 78.80
C VAL A 848 3.54 -60.18 80.26
N THR A 849 3.43 -61.47 80.56
CA THR A 849 3.27 -61.99 81.93
C THR A 849 4.56 -62.58 82.49
N THR A 850 5.57 -62.85 81.65
CA THR A 850 6.89 -63.43 81.98
C THR A 850 8.06 -62.61 81.40
N ASP A 851 9.26 -62.70 81.97
CA ASP A 851 10.42 -61.85 81.60
C ASP A 851 11.01 -62.16 80.20
N THR A 852 10.59 -63.26 79.58
CA THR A 852 10.93 -63.63 78.20
C THR A 852 9.67 -63.87 77.40
N VAL A 853 9.62 -63.35 76.17
CA VAL A 853 8.48 -63.45 75.25
C VAL A 853 8.97 -63.96 73.91
N GLU A 854 8.33 -65.02 73.42
CA GLU A 854 8.57 -65.54 72.07
C GLU A 854 7.69 -64.81 71.05
N ILE A 855 8.31 -64.23 70.03
CA ILE A 855 7.65 -63.39 69.03
C ILE A 855 7.89 -63.98 67.64
N ARG A 856 6.82 -64.43 66.99
CA ARG A 856 6.83 -64.92 65.62
C ARG A 856 6.58 -63.77 64.65
N HIS A 857 7.66 -63.24 64.10
CA HIS A 857 7.65 -62.08 63.20
C HIS A 857 7.52 -62.46 61.72
N GLY A 858 7.85 -63.69 61.32
CA GLY A 858 7.61 -64.17 59.94
C GLY A 858 8.41 -63.46 58.83
N LEU A 859 9.45 -62.69 59.18
CA LEU A 859 10.23 -61.87 58.23
C LEU A 859 11.36 -62.65 57.52
N ASN A 860 11.51 -63.93 57.82
CA ASN A 860 12.46 -64.89 57.22
C ASN A 860 13.91 -64.38 57.14
N THR A 861 14.39 -63.70 58.18
CA THR A 861 15.76 -63.20 58.31
C THR A 861 16.18 -63.15 59.78
N ASP A 862 17.47 -63.30 60.03
CA ASP A 862 18.13 -63.14 61.34
C ASP A 862 18.72 -61.73 61.55
N LEU A 863 18.86 -60.95 60.47
CA LEU A 863 19.30 -59.54 60.51
C LEU A 863 18.12 -58.61 60.79
N LEU A 864 17.84 -58.45 62.08
CA LEU A 864 16.68 -57.73 62.59
C LEU A 864 17.09 -56.64 63.57
N LYS A 865 16.26 -55.62 63.66
CA LYS A 865 16.26 -54.65 64.75
C LYS A 865 14.91 -54.76 65.46
N VAL A 866 14.93 -54.91 66.78
CA VAL A 866 13.72 -55.08 67.60
C VAL A 866 13.62 -53.90 68.56
N ASP A 867 12.52 -53.18 68.48
CA ASP A 867 12.15 -52.10 69.38
C ASP A 867 10.83 -52.49 70.08
N ALA A 868 10.65 -52.14 71.35
CA ALA A 868 9.44 -52.47 72.11
C ALA A 868 8.83 -51.23 72.78
N LEU A 869 7.50 -51.15 72.81
CA LEU A 869 6.72 -50.04 73.35
C LEU A 869 5.64 -50.56 74.30
N SER A 870 5.68 -50.16 75.57
CA SER A 870 4.63 -50.50 76.54
C SER A 870 3.36 -49.67 76.32
N SER A 871 2.21 -50.18 76.78
CA SER A 871 0.89 -49.49 76.83
C SER A 871 0.95 -48.06 77.38
N ASN A 872 1.85 -47.78 78.33
CA ASN A 872 2.09 -46.48 78.95
C ASN A 872 3.07 -45.58 78.17
N GLY A 873 3.45 -45.96 76.95
CA GLY A 873 4.28 -45.17 76.04
C GLY A 873 5.79 -45.31 76.23
N ARG A 874 6.27 -46.13 77.17
CA ARG A 874 7.72 -46.32 77.41
C ARG A 874 8.36 -47.20 76.33
N ARG A 875 9.35 -46.66 75.61
CA ARG A 875 10.15 -47.37 74.59
C ARG A 875 11.39 -48.02 75.20
N ILE A 876 11.65 -49.28 74.88
CA ILE A 876 12.88 -49.99 75.23
C ILE A 876 13.38 -50.79 74.03
N LYS A 877 14.70 -51.04 74.00
CA LYS A 877 15.32 -51.99 73.06
C LYS A 877 15.53 -53.31 73.78
N PRO A 878 14.64 -54.30 73.64
CA PRO A 878 14.80 -55.58 74.32
C PRO A 878 16.03 -56.31 73.77
N LEU A 879 16.79 -56.93 74.66
CA LEU A 879 17.79 -57.91 74.24
C LEU A 879 17.02 -59.11 73.67
N PHE A 880 17.29 -59.45 72.42
CA PHE A 880 16.64 -60.58 71.77
C PHE A 880 17.68 -61.59 71.29
N LYS A 881 17.30 -62.87 71.34
CA LYS A 881 18.01 -63.96 70.68
C LYS A 881 17.15 -64.47 69.54
N VAL A 882 17.75 -64.64 68.37
CA VAL A 882 17.07 -65.25 67.22
C VAL A 882 16.95 -66.74 67.49
N LYS A 883 15.72 -67.27 67.53
CA LYS A 883 15.45 -68.70 67.70
C LYS A 883 15.50 -69.40 66.35
N ASP A 884 14.87 -68.80 65.36
CA ASP A 884 14.92 -69.16 63.95
C ASP A 884 14.65 -67.92 63.08
N LYS A 885 14.69 -68.06 61.75
CA LYS A 885 14.54 -66.93 60.81
C LYS A 885 13.19 -66.19 60.89
N ASN A 886 12.19 -66.75 61.57
CA ASN A 886 10.85 -66.18 61.70
C ASN A 886 10.46 -65.90 63.15
N THR A 887 11.31 -66.26 64.11
CA THR A 887 10.97 -66.23 65.53
C THR A 887 12.15 -65.71 66.34
N ILE A 888 11.89 -64.70 67.16
CA ILE A 888 12.83 -64.18 68.14
C ILE A 888 12.31 -64.42 69.56
N ILE A 889 13.23 -64.56 70.51
CA ILE A 889 12.91 -64.53 71.93
C ILE A 889 13.44 -63.20 72.45
N ALA A 890 12.52 -62.29 72.78
CA ALA A 890 12.83 -60.99 73.34
C ALA A 890 12.73 -61.06 74.87
N THR A 891 13.76 -60.56 75.56
CA THR A 891 13.75 -60.42 77.02
C THR A 891 13.28 -59.00 77.36
N THR A 892 12.26 -58.88 78.21
CA THR A 892 11.68 -57.59 78.60
C THR A 892 11.27 -57.62 80.07
N SER A 893 11.53 -56.54 80.80
CA SER A 893 11.15 -56.38 82.21
C SER A 893 9.77 -55.71 82.38
N LEU A 894 9.01 -55.55 81.29
CA LEU A 894 7.70 -54.90 81.28
C LEU A 894 6.60 -55.94 81.51
N ARG A 895 5.77 -55.76 82.55
CA ARG A 895 4.67 -56.66 82.94
C ARG A 895 3.30 -56.08 82.56
N ASP A 896 3.12 -55.72 81.28
CA ASP A 896 1.86 -55.20 80.72
C ASP A 896 1.75 -55.56 79.21
N SER A 897 0.73 -55.08 78.50
CA SER A 897 0.65 -55.18 77.04
C SER A 897 1.73 -54.32 76.37
N VAL A 898 2.62 -54.97 75.62
CA VAL A 898 3.78 -54.37 74.93
C VAL A 898 3.68 -54.65 73.44
N THR A 899 3.86 -53.61 72.62
CA THR A 899 3.98 -53.72 71.17
C THR A 899 5.46 -53.84 70.79
N PHE A 900 5.84 -54.94 70.16
CA PHE A 900 7.18 -55.16 69.62
C PHE A 900 7.19 -54.88 68.12
N THR A 901 8.04 -53.96 67.71
CA THR A 901 8.32 -53.62 66.31
C THR A 901 9.62 -54.31 65.89
N ILE A 902 9.53 -55.24 64.94
CA ILE A 902 10.69 -55.92 64.36
C ILE A 902 10.88 -55.42 62.93
N THR A 903 12.06 -54.87 62.62
CA THR A 903 12.40 -54.33 61.31
C THR A 903 13.62 -55.03 60.71
N THR A 904 13.59 -55.34 59.42
CA THR A 904 14.72 -55.93 58.68
C THR A 904 15.81 -54.88 58.40
N VAL A 905 17.09 -55.24 58.52
CA VAL A 905 18.22 -54.34 58.26
C VAL A 905 18.93 -54.67 56.94
N ASP A 906 19.44 -53.67 56.20
CA ASP A 906 20.15 -53.87 54.93
C ASP A 906 21.42 -54.71 55.14
N PRO A 907 21.52 -55.92 54.52
CA PRO A 907 22.68 -56.80 54.63
C PRO A 907 23.99 -56.19 54.12
N ASN A 908 23.96 -55.15 53.29
CA ASN A 908 25.15 -54.53 52.70
C ASN A 908 25.72 -53.34 53.49
N SER A 909 25.01 -52.84 54.50
CA SER A 909 25.42 -51.67 55.30
C SER A 909 26.65 -51.89 56.19
N VAL A 910 27.12 -53.13 56.35
CA VAL A 910 28.20 -53.51 57.29
C VAL A 910 29.52 -53.89 56.57
N LYS A 911 29.64 -53.70 55.25
CA LYS A 911 30.89 -54.03 54.51
C LYS A 911 31.96 -52.94 54.67
N LYS A 912 33.11 -53.29 55.25
CA LYS A 912 34.34 -52.47 55.23
C LYS A 912 34.88 -52.37 53.79
N ILE A 913 35.21 -51.16 53.34
CA ILE A 913 35.80 -50.86 52.02
C ILE A 913 37.13 -51.63 51.87
N SER A 914 37.25 -52.43 50.82
CA SER A 914 38.48 -53.21 50.56
C SER A 914 39.47 -52.45 49.66
N PRO A 915 40.78 -52.76 49.67
CA PRO A 915 41.75 -52.17 48.72
C PRO A 915 41.37 -52.37 47.25
N LYS A 916 40.65 -53.45 46.92
CA LYS A 916 40.11 -53.70 45.57
C LYS A 916 39.02 -52.71 45.17
N ASP A 917 38.31 -52.11 46.12
CA ASP A 917 37.29 -51.09 45.84
C ASP A 917 37.94 -49.73 45.51
N ILE A 918 39.05 -49.38 46.17
CA ILE A 918 39.84 -48.18 45.85
C ILE A 918 40.41 -48.28 44.43
N GLY A 919 41.00 -49.43 44.06
CA GLY A 919 41.51 -49.66 42.70
C GLY A 919 40.43 -49.60 41.61
N ALA A 920 39.21 -50.06 41.91
CA ALA A 920 38.07 -49.96 40.99
C ALA A 920 37.57 -48.50 40.86
N PHE A 921 37.57 -47.72 41.94
CA PHE A 921 37.23 -46.29 41.90
C PHE A 921 38.24 -45.48 41.09
N THR A 922 39.54 -45.70 41.28
CA THR A 922 40.61 -45.04 40.50
C THR A 922 40.53 -45.41 39.01
N ALA A 923 40.30 -46.69 38.69
CA ALA A 923 40.10 -47.12 37.30
C ALA A 923 38.86 -46.46 36.67
N ARG A 924 37.76 -46.31 37.41
CA ARG A 924 36.56 -45.61 36.94
C ARG A 924 36.80 -44.11 36.74
N PHE A 925 37.60 -43.49 37.59
CA PHE A 925 38.02 -42.09 37.46
C PHE A 925 38.84 -41.88 36.17
N LEU A 926 39.78 -42.79 35.87
CA LEU A 926 40.54 -42.76 34.62
C LEU A 926 39.68 -43.07 33.37
N MET A 927 38.51 -43.70 33.54
CA MET A 927 37.51 -43.97 32.49
C MET A 927 36.37 -42.93 32.44
N MET A 928 36.59 -41.70 32.92
CA MET A 928 35.56 -40.64 32.91
C MET A 928 35.19 -40.18 31.49
N VAL A 929 36.11 -40.24 30.53
CA VAL A 929 35.81 -39.94 29.12
C VAL A 929 34.98 -41.08 28.54
N ARG A 930 33.67 -40.88 28.41
CA ARG A 930 32.73 -41.91 27.91
C ARG A 930 32.56 -41.90 26.40
N SER A 931 32.68 -40.72 25.80
CA SER A 931 32.65 -40.52 24.35
C SER A 931 33.47 -39.29 23.97
N ALA A 932 34.08 -39.33 22.80
CA ALA A 932 34.68 -38.15 22.17
C ALA A 932 34.12 -38.02 20.75
N GLN A 933 33.84 -36.79 20.32
CA GLN A 933 33.35 -36.51 18.97
C GLN A 933 34.35 -35.55 18.29
N ILE A 934 34.63 -35.81 17.02
CA ILE A 934 35.53 -35.02 16.19
C ILE A 934 34.75 -34.73 14.91
N THR A 935 34.54 -33.45 14.62
CA THR A 935 33.91 -33.00 13.38
C THR A 935 34.89 -32.11 12.64
N TYR A 936 35.16 -32.43 11.39
CA TYR A 936 35.91 -31.61 10.44
C TYR A 936 34.97 -31.27 9.27
N GLN A 937 34.94 -30.01 8.84
CA GLN A 937 34.08 -29.52 7.75
C GLN A 937 34.88 -28.72 6.73
#